data_AF-A0A2S6HKL3-F1
#
_entry.id   AF-A0A2S6HKL3-F1
#
_cell.length_a   1.000
_cell.length_b   1.000
_cell.length_c   1.000
_cell.angle_alpha   90.00
_cell.angle_beta   90.00
_cell.angle_gamma   90.00
#
_symmetry.space_group_name_H-M   'P 1'
#
loop_
_entity.id
_entity.type
_entity.pdbx_description
1 polymer ?
#
loop_
_entity_poly.entity_id
_entity_poly.type
_entity_poly.pdbx_seq_one_letter_code
_entity_poly.pdbx_strand_id
1 'polypeptide(L)'
;MNTSNSDFTQNASLPDIAQLTKLANELFTALPCDGSRIGIASSAVPSGLTSSLPGADKSAIPQGFDLPGEAELQKLFAPHQPSFDSVPDSIDTGSVFGNPSSATTSPLAGLDKSVLAGILPQDFGLPDEAQLQQLLVSRVPQGSNIPGSVEADSIPAVPSPAAGADPLAKVGTSPQASEAELQKLFAAGTAATGSIPQSAAGNSIPTATYGLAASLTDFDASLIAGLSPQAYGLPGEAELKELFGSFSAPSAGVPANAESGSSFYFLDELKNGGFNAQAPTLGSAHPAFDVQAVRRDFPILKERVNGQPLVWFDNAATTQKPQAVIDRISYFYEHENSNIHRAAHELAARSTDAYEKARDTVAKFMNASSSAEIVFARGTTEAINLVAQSWGRQNIGAGDEIVITWLEHHANIVPWKQLCDATGATLRVVPVDDDGQVLLGEYQKLLNSHTKLVSFTQVSNALGTVTPAREMIEMAHRVGARVLLDGAQSVSHLRVDVQALDCDWFVFSGHKIFGPTGIGVLYGKAELLEAMPPWQGGGNMIDDVTFEKIVYQPAPARFEAGTGNIADAVGLGAALEYVLKIGIDNIARYEHELLVYAMDALRSISGLRLIGTAAAKTSVLSFVLEGHSNQDIGAALNRAGIAVRTGHHCAQPILRRFGLESTVRPSLAFYNTHEEVDLLVKTVRRIQSGKDF
;
A
#
# COMPACT_ATOMS: atom_id res chain seq x y z
N MET A 1 62.65 -42.07 14.11
CA MET A 1 62.84 -41.68 12.70
C MET A 1 61.89 -40.50 12.46
N ASN A 2 62.27 -39.26 12.78
CA ASN A 2 62.91 -38.27 11.87
C ASN A 2 62.34 -38.37 10.44
N THR A 3 61.53 -37.42 9.96
CA THR A 3 61.95 -36.03 9.64
C THR A 3 60.84 -34.97 9.77
N SER A 4 61.27 -33.77 10.17
CA SER A 4 60.61 -32.47 10.39
C SER A 4 60.35 -31.68 9.09
N ASN A 5 59.38 -30.76 8.95
CA ASN A 5 59.36 -29.32 9.32
C ASN A 5 58.05 -28.74 8.73
N SER A 6 57.14 -28.00 9.40
CA SER A 6 57.17 -26.66 10.03
C SER A 6 56.17 -25.72 9.32
N ASP A 7 55.19 -25.22 10.08
CA ASP A 7 54.43 -23.95 9.96
C ASP A 7 53.76 -23.51 8.65
N PHE A 8 52.43 -23.32 8.71
CA PHE A 8 51.78 -22.02 8.51
C PHE A 8 50.31 -22.09 8.95
N THR A 9 50.02 -21.54 10.14
CA THR A 9 48.71 -21.00 10.47
C THR A 9 48.60 -19.63 9.81
N GLN A 10 47.57 -19.39 8.98
CA GLN A 10 47.18 -18.04 8.61
C GLN A 10 45.69 -17.84 8.82
N ASN A 11 45.39 -17.06 9.85
CA ASN A 11 44.15 -16.30 9.99
C ASN A 11 43.93 -15.48 8.72
N ALA A 12 42.77 -15.60 8.08
CA ALA A 12 42.26 -14.57 7.20
C ALA A 12 41.71 -13.44 8.10
N SER A 13 42.62 -12.58 8.59
CA SER A 13 42.26 -11.35 9.29
C SER A 13 41.53 -10.41 8.33
N LEU A 14 40.40 -9.86 8.79
CA LEU A 14 39.76 -8.69 8.19
C LEU A 14 40.80 -7.60 7.91
N PRO A 15 40.68 -6.84 6.80
CA PRO A 15 41.67 -5.84 6.43
C PRO A 15 41.87 -4.81 7.54
N ASP A 16 43.13 -4.42 7.76
CA ASP A 16 43.54 -3.44 8.76
C ASP A 16 42.78 -2.13 8.57
N ILE A 17 42.07 -1.69 9.60
CA ILE A 17 41.29 -0.44 9.62
C ILE A 17 42.17 0.75 9.25
N ALA A 18 43.47 0.73 9.58
CA ALA A 18 44.40 1.78 9.20
C ALA A 18 44.66 1.81 7.68
N GLN A 19 44.71 0.64 7.02
CA GLN A 19 44.83 0.55 5.56
C GLN A 19 43.53 0.98 4.85
N LEU A 20 42.37 0.59 5.37
CA LEU A 20 41.08 1.05 4.83
C LEU A 20 40.89 2.56 4.99
N THR A 21 41.31 3.11 6.13
CA THR A 21 41.26 4.56 6.40
C THR A 21 42.24 5.32 5.49
N LYS A 22 43.43 4.77 5.24
CA LYS A 22 44.40 5.37 4.31
C LYS A 22 43.89 5.39 2.88
N LEU A 23 43.32 4.29 2.40
CA LEU A 23 42.73 4.20 1.06
C LEU A 23 41.52 5.14 0.90
N ALA A 24 40.68 5.27 1.92
CA ALA A 24 39.57 6.22 1.92
C ALA A 24 40.09 7.67 1.88
N ASN A 25 41.11 8.00 2.67
CA ASN A 25 41.69 9.35 2.68
C ASN A 25 42.37 9.70 1.36
N GLU A 26 43.09 8.77 0.73
CA GLU A 26 43.69 8.95 -0.60
C GLU A 26 42.62 9.16 -1.69
N LEU A 27 41.48 8.47 -1.60
CA LEU A 27 40.34 8.65 -2.51
C LEU A 27 39.71 10.04 -2.39
N PHE A 28 39.60 10.58 -1.18
CA PHE A 28 39.02 11.92 -0.93
C PHE A 28 40.02 13.07 -1.10
N THR A 29 41.33 12.81 -1.13
CA THR A 29 42.35 13.83 -1.46
C THR A 29 42.64 13.94 -2.95
N ALA A 30 42.27 12.96 -3.77
CA ALA A 30 42.43 12.99 -5.23
C ALA A 30 41.33 13.76 -5.98
N LEU A 31 40.31 14.26 -5.28
CA LEU A 31 39.25 15.08 -5.84
C LEU A 31 39.55 16.57 -5.62
N PRO A 32 39.55 17.42 -6.66
CA PRO A 32 39.80 18.85 -6.49
C PRO A 32 38.62 19.52 -5.78
N CYS A 33 38.77 19.77 -4.48
CA CYS A 33 37.98 20.75 -3.76
C CYS A 33 38.71 22.08 -3.82
N ASP A 34 38.09 23.12 -4.38
CA ASP A 34 38.52 24.48 -4.10
C ASP A 34 37.33 25.33 -3.65
N GLY A 35 37.28 25.53 -2.34
CA GLY A 35 36.50 26.57 -1.69
C GLY A 35 37.48 27.41 -0.89
N SER A 36 37.74 28.64 -1.33
CA SER A 36 38.47 29.63 -0.53
C SER A 36 37.72 30.96 -0.51
N ARG A 37 37.55 31.48 0.71
CA ARG A 37 36.91 32.75 1.08
C ARG A 37 37.83 33.94 0.77
N ILE A 38 37.36 34.95 0.04
CA ILE A 38 37.84 36.36 0.04
C ILE A 38 36.61 37.22 -0.34
N GLY A 39 36.04 38.12 0.47
CA GLY A 39 36.63 39.35 0.98
C GLY A 39 36.37 40.51 0.00
N ILE A 40 35.26 41.24 0.15
CA ILE A 40 34.91 42.39 -0.70
C ILE A 40 35.81 43.58 -0.34
N ALA A 41 36.56 44.10 -1.32
CA ALA A 41 37.05 45.47 -1.35
C ALA A 41 37.04 46.01 -2.79
N SER A 42 36.61 47.27 -2.90
CA SER A 42 36.37 48.06 -4.11
C SER A 42 37.57 48.18 -5.06
N SER A 43 37.33 48.28 -6.38
CA SER A 43 37.60 49.48 -7.19
C SER A 43 37.68 49.20 -8.71
N ALA A 44 37.31 50.24 -9.47
CA ALA A 44 37.73 50.58 -10.83
C ALA A 44 37.10 49.87 -12.05
N VAL A 45 36.25 50.64 -12.74
CA VAL A 45 35.97 50.57 -14.17
C VAL A 45 37.24 50.89 -14.97
N PRO A 46 37.48 50.23 -16.12
CA PRO A 46 37.68 51.03 -17.34
C PRO A 46 37.02 50.43 -18.60
N SER A 47 36.15 51.24 -19.20
CA SER A 47 36.14 51.71 -20.59
C SER A 47 36.67 50.82 -21.73
N GLY A 48 35.76 50.55 -22.68
CA GLY A 48 36.03 50.70 -24.12
C GLY A 48 36.17 49.40 -24.91
N LEU A 49 35.19 49.11 -25.76
CA LEU A 49 35.42 48.86 -27.19
C LEU A 49 34.09 48.87 -27.96
N THR A 50 34.10 49.70 -28.98
CA THR A 50 33.05 50.04 -29.93
C THR A 50 32.99 49.05 -31.09
N SER A 51 31.82 49.03 -31.75
CA SER A 51 31.59 48.93 -33.21
C SER A 51 31.08 47.62 -33.87
N SER A 52 29.92 47.80 -34.53
CA SER A 52 29.38 47.22 -35.80
C SER A 52 29.04 45.72 -35.88
N LEU A 53 27.75 45.30 -35.88
CA LEU A 53 26.72 45.21 -36.97
C LEU A 53 26.71 43.79 -37.65
N PRO A 54 25.63 43.28 -38.32
CA PRO A 54 24.32 43.87 -38.66
C PRO A 54 23.07 42.94 -38.56
N GLY A 55 21.88 43.56 -38.59
CA GLY A 55 20.72 43.04 -39.33
C GLY A 55 19.61 42.30 -38.57
N ALA A 56 18.52 43.01 -38.21
CA ALA A 56 17.16 42.67 -38.62
C ALA A 56 16.13 43.66 -38.03
N ASP A 57 15.15 43.94 -38.87
CA ASP A 57 14.10 44.96 -38.89
C ASP A 57 13.30 45.22 -37.60
N LYS A 58 13.01 46.51 -37.35
CA LYS A 58 12.06 47.01 -36.35
C LYS A 58 10.78 47.43 -37.06
N SER A 59 9.81 46.54 -37.20
CA SER A 59 8.47 46.94 -37.64
C SER A 59 7.39 45.90 -37.30
N ALA A 60 7.04 45.74 -36.02
CA ALA A 60 5.70 45.32 -35.57
C ALA A 60 5.59 45.31 -34.03
N ILE A 61 5.34 46.46 -33.40
CA ILE A 61 4.72 46.50 -32.07
C ILE A 61 3.67 47.63 -32.06
N PRO A 62 2.37 47.33 -31.82
CA PRO A 62 1.34 48.35 -31.68
C PRO A 62 1.48 49.16 -30.37
N GLN A 63 1.07 50.43 -30.42
CA GLN A 63 1.08 51.36 -29.29
C GLN A 63 0.12 50.94 -28.16
N GLY A 64 0.58 51.06 -26.91
CA GLY A 64 -0.27 51.05 -25.72
C GLY A 64 0.13 50.06 -24.62
N PHE A 65 1.36 50.10 -24.13
CA PHE A 65 1.77 49.49 -22.84
C PHE A 65 3.01 50.24 -22.32
N ASP A 66 2.88 50.93 -21.18
CA ASP A 66 4.03 51.49 -20.44
C ASP A 66 4.67 50.39 -19.59
N LEU A 67 5.99 50.22 -19.71
CA LEU A 67 6.80 49.38 -18.81
C LEU A 67 7.30 50.24 -17.64
N PRO A 68 7.36 49.71 -16.40
CA PRO A 68 7.88 50.47 -15.26
C PRO A 68 9.38 50.72 -15.41
N GLY A 69 9.84 51.91 -15.02
CA GLY A 69 11.24 52.31 -15.09
C GLY A 69 12.12 51.61 -14.05
N GLU A 70 13.44 51.56 -14.31
CA GLU A 70 14.47 50.88 -13.50
C GLU A 70 14.44 51.18 -11.99
N ALA A 71 13.88 52.32 -11.57
CA ALA A 71 13.78 52.71 -10.17
C ALA A 71 12.70 51.92 -9.37
N GLU A 72 11.70 51.32 -10.03
CA GLU A 72 10.67 50.52 -9.37
C GLU A 72 11.09 49.05 -9.19
N LEU A 73 11.94 48.53 -10.07
CA LEU A 73 12.47 47.16 -9.97
C LEU A 73 13.50 47.00 -8.84
N GLN A 74 14.18 48.08 -8.43
CA GLN A 74 15.15 48.05 -7.34
C GLN A 74 14.53 48.04 -5.93
N LYS A 75 13.23 48.32 -5.78
CA LYS A 75 12.53 48.23 -4.49
C LYS A 75 12.02 46.83 -4.16
N LEU A 76 11.95 45.93 -5.14
CA LEU A 76 11.43 44.56 -4.99
C LEU A 76 12.46 43.55 -4.44
N PHE A 77 13.75 43.93 -4.32
CA PHE A 77 14.83 43.00 -3.97
C PHE A 77 15.75 43.45 -2.82
N ALA A 78 15.32 44.33 -1.92
CA ALA A 78 16.11 44.70 -0.74
C ALA A 78 15.87 43.73 0.44
N PRO A 79 16.90 43.07 1.00
CA PRO A 79 16.76 42.28 2.23
C PRO A 79 16.89 43.15 3.50
N HIS A 80 15.95 42.99 4.43
CA HIS A 80 16.05 43.49 5.81
C HIS A 80 16.99 42.59 6.65
N GLN A 81 17.98 43.20 7.32
CA GLN A 81 18.71 42.59 8.45
C GLN A 81 18.21 43.18 9.78
N PRO A 82 18.04 42.37 10.84
CA PRO A 82 18.24 42.82 12.22
C PRO A 82 19.65 42.43 12.71
N SER A 83 20.28 43.36 13.42
CA SER A 83 21.57 43.21 14.10
C SER A 83 21.46 42.37 15.38
N PHE A 84 22.43 41.51 15.67
CA PHE A 84 22.79 41.15 17.05
C PHE A 84 24.30 40.88 17.18
N ASP A 85 24.91 41.62 18.10
CA ASP A 85 26.25 41.41 18.65
C ASP A 85 26.31 40.19 19.58
N SER A 86 27.53 39.66 19.71
CA SER A 86 28.06 38.77 20.76
C SER A 86 27.81 37.25 20.66
N VAL A 87 28.91 36.54 20.40
CA VAL A 87 29.18 35.11 20.65
C VAL A 87 29.79 35.01 22.07
N PRO A 88 29.60 33.92 22.84
CA PRO A 88 30.56 32.81 22.76
C PRO A 88 29.96 31.39 22.82
N ASP A 89 30.54 30.53 21.97
CA ASP A 89 31.00 29.14 22.19
C ASP A 89 30.15 28.14 22.99
N SER A 90 29.58 27.16 22.28
CA SER A 90 30.03 25.75 22.34
C SER A 90 29.14 24.83 21.49
N ILE A 91 29.78 23.75 21.06
CA ILE A 91 29.39 22.72 20.07
C ILE A 91 28.17 21.90 20.54
N ASP A 92 27.21 21.60 19.64
CA ASP A 92 26.93 20.20 19.25
C ASP A 92 26.14 20.10 17.94
N THR A 93 26.62 19.23 17.07
CA THR A 93 26.09 18.93 15.75
C THR A 93 25.06 17.82 15.83
N GLY A 94 23.79 18.14 15.64
CA GLY A 94 22.75 17.14 15.46
C GLY A 94 21.47 17.74 14.87
N SER A 95 20.98 17.12 13.78
CA SER A 95 19.64 17.27 13.21
C SER A 95 19.34 18.54 12.40
N VAL A 96 19.59 18.50 11.09
CA VAL A 96 18.73 19.16 10.09
C VAL A 96 18.60 18.26 8.85
N PHE A 97 17.58 17.40 8.83
CA PHE A 97 16.89 17.06 7.58
C PHE A 97 15.41 17.30 7.80
N GLY A 98 15.02 18.56 7.63
CA GLY A 98 13.66 18.98 7.40
C GLY A 98 13.26 18.65 5.96
N ASN A 99 12.11 18.01 5.85
CA ASN A 99 11.37 17.63 4.66
C ASN A 99 10.94 18.87 3.83
N PRO A 100 11.13 18.96 2.50
CA PRO A 100 10.53 20.02 1.70
C PRO A 100 9.28 19.54 0.96
N SER A 101 8.12 20.03 1.39
CA SER A 101 6.93 20.14 0.55
C SER A 101 6.62 21.62 0.33
N SER A 102 7.18 22.22 -0.72
CA SER A 102 6.59 23.32 -1.51
C SER A 102 7.62 23.87 -2.52
N ALA A 103 7.52 23.45 -3.77
CA ALA A 103 7.91 24.24 -4.96
C ALA A 103 7.54 23.45 -6.22
N THR A 104 6.33 23.65 -6.72
CA THR A 104 5.96 23.27 -8.10
C THR A 104 6.36 24.42 -9.03
N THR A 105 7.57 24.35 -9.57
CA THR A 105 7.93 24.97 -10.86
C THR A 105 8.95 24.07 -11.55
N SER A 106 8.55 23.47 -12.67
CA SER A 106 9.44 22.68 -13.53
C SER A 106 10.55 23.59 -14.08
N PRO A 107 11.84 23.26 -13.95
CA PRO A 107 12.94 24.15 -14.38
C PRO A 107 13.11 24.23 -15.91
N LEU A 108 12.18 23.71 -16.71
CA LEU A 108 12.30 23.60 -18.17
C LEU A 108 11.16 24.30 -18.94
N ALA A 109 10.23 24.97 -18.26
CA ALA A 109 9.19 25.74 -18.93
C ALA A 109 9.76 27.10 -19.40
N GLY A 110 10.37 27.12 -20.59
CA GLY A 110 10.81 28.36 -21.23
C GLY A 110 12.02 28.28 -22.15
N LEU A 111 12.65 27.12 -22.32
CA LEU A 111 13.83 27.00 -23.19
C LEU A 111 13.41 26.82 -24.66
N ASP A 112 13.91 27.72 -25.50
CA ASP A 112 13.79 27.65 -26.96
C ASP A 112 14.53 26.41 -27.48
N LYS A 113 13.84 25.58 -28.28
CA LYS A 113 14.37 24.32 -28.82
C LYS A 113 15.52 24.53 -29.81
N SER A 114 15.74 25.77 -30.27
CA SER A 114 16.87 26.14 -31.12
C SER A 114 18.23 26.10 -30.39
N VAL A 115 18.25 26.20 -29.05
CA VAL A 115 19.49 26.22 -28.23
C VAL A 115 20.07 24.82 -27.99
N LEU A 116 19.24 23.77 -28.11
CA LEU A 116 19.66 22.37 -27.90
C LEU A 116 20.21 21.70 -29.18
N ALA A 117 20.16 22.37 -30.33
CA ALA A 117 20.50 21.78 -31.64
C ALA A 117 22.01 21.73 -31.97
N GLY A 118 22.88 22.06 -31.01
CA GLY A 118 24.33 22.11 -31.25
C GLY A 118 25.21 21.61 -30.12
N ILE A 119 24.63 21.00 -29.08
CA ILE A 119 25.37 20.52 -27.92
C ILE A 119 25.77 19.06 -28.16
N LEU A 120 27.08 18.81 -28.31
CA LEU A 120 27.61 17.47 -28.53
C LEU A 120 28.06 16.85 -27.19
N PRO A 121 28.02 15.51 -27.03
CA PRO A 121 28.50 14.83 -25.81
C PRO A 121 29.94 15.20 -25.42
N GLN A 122 30.73 15.62 -26.41
CA GLN A 122 32.12 16.04 -26.29
C GLN A 122 32.29 17.33 -25.47
N ASP A 123 31.26 18.20 -25.46
CA ASP A 123 31.24 19.45 -24.70
C ASP A 123 31.17 19.21 -23.18
N PHE A 124 30.90 17.96 -22.76
CA PHE A 124 30.86 17.52 -21.36
C PHE A 124 31.90 16.44 -21.04
N GLY A 125 32.89 16.22 -21.92
CA GLY A 125 33.99 15.29 -21.68
C GLY A 125 33.60 13.80 -21.77
N LEU A 126 32.52 13.46 -22.47
CA LEU A 126 32.12 12.07 -22.72
C LEU A 126 32.76 11.54 -24.01
N PRO A 127 33.20 10.26 -24.04
CA PRO A 127 33.92 9.69 -25.17
C PRO A 127 33.00 9.50 -26.39
N ASP A 128 33.58 9.62 -27.59
CA ASP A 128 32.86 9.41 -28.84
C ASP A 128 32.71 7.92 -29.21
N GLU A 129 31.94 7.66 -30.27
CA GLU A 129 31.60 6.31 -30.74
C GLU A 129 32.85 5.51 -31.17
N ALA A 130 33.89 6.17 -31.66
CA ALA A 130 35.15 5.53 -32.02
C ALA A 130 35.99 5.16 -30.79
N GLN A 131 35.96 5.99 -29.74
CA GLN A 131 36.60 5.72 -28.45
C GLN A 131 35.88 4.60 -27.68
N LEU A 132 34.55 4.53 -27.78
CA LEU A 132 33.75 3.42 -27.25
C LEU A 132 34.08 2.09 -27.94
N GLN A 133 34.32 2.09 -29.25
CA GLN A 133 34.74 0.89 -29.98
C GLN A 133 36.15 0.43 -29.61
N GLN A 134 37.08 1.33 -29.30
CA GLN A 134 38.43 0.95 -28.82
C GLN A 134 38.44 0.39 -27.38
N LEU A 135 37.52 0.87 -26.52
CA LEU A 135 37.33 0.35 -25.16
C LEU A 135 36.72 -1.07 -25.13
N LEU A 136 35.96 -1.44 -26.16
CA LEU A 136 35.37 -2.78 -26.31
C LEU A 136 36.37 -3.85 -26.80
N VAL A 137 37.48 -3.45 -27.44
CA VAL A 137 38.48 -4.39 -28.01
C VAL A 137 39.60 -4.73 -27.02
N SER A 138 39.72 -4.03 -25.89
CA SER A 138 40.89 -4.10 -25.00
C SER A 138 40.69 -4.92 -23.70
N ARG A 139 39.66 -5.77 -23.60
CA ARG A 139 39.49 -6.72 -22.47
C ARG A 139 39.23 -8.15 -22.93
N VAL A 140 40.30 -8.87 -23.28
CA VAL A 140 40.35 -10.33 -23.22
C VAL A 140 41.42 -10.73 -22.19
N PRO A 141 41.05 -11.35 -21.06
CA PRO A 141 42.05 -11.92 -20.15
C PRO A 141 42.67 -13.17 -20.77
N GLN A 142 44.01 -13.20 -20.86
CA GLN A 142 44.76 -14.43 -21.08
C GLN A 142 44.66 -15.33 -19.84
N GLY A 143 44.22 -16.59 -20.01
CA GLY A 143 44.30 -17.59 -18.94
C GLY A 143 43.42 -18.83 -19.07
N SER A 144 43.92 -19.83 -19.81
CA SER A 144 43.76 -21.29 -19.63
C SER A 144 42.41 -22.03 -19.79
N ASN A 145 42.42 -22.93 -20.79
CA ASN A 145 41.87 -24.30 -20.86
C ASN A 145 40.38 -24.55 -21.14
N ILE A 146 40.03 -24.71 -22.43
CA ILE A 146 39.06 -25.73 -22.91
C ILE A 146 39.54 -26.30 -24.27
N PRO A 147 39.48 -27.62 -24.53
CA PRO A 147 40.02 -28.25 -25.74
C PRO A 147 39.03 -28.31 -26.92
N GLY A 148 39.58 -28.23 -28.15
CA GLY A 148 39.11 -29.04 -29.28
C GLY A 148 38.11 -28.43 -30.27
N SER A 149 38.65 -27.77 -31.29
CA SER A 149 38.13 -27.51 -32.65
C SER A 149 36.97 -28.35 -33.19
N VAL A 150 36.01 -27.69 -33.87
CA VAL A 150 35.47 -28.12 -35.18
C VAL A 150 35.26 -26.89 -36.07
N GLU A 151 35.62 -27.07 -37.35
CA GLU A 151 35.85 -26.07 -38.39
C GLU A 151 34.59 -25.32 -38.90
N ALA A 152 34.84 -24.12 -39.43
CA ALA A 152 33.89 -23.31 -40.18
C ALA A 152 33.74 -23.84 -41.61
N ASP A 153 32.67 -24.60 -41.86
CA ASP A 153 32.10 -24.77 -43.21
C ASP A 153 30.73 -25.44 -43.08
N SER A 154 29.66 -24.64 -43.01
CA SER A 154 28.28 -25.00 -43.44
C SER A 154 27.27 -23.91 -43.02
N ILE A 155 27.17 -22.84 -43.80
CA ILE A 155 25.97 -21.98 -43.81
C ILE A 155 25.27 -22.21 -45.16
N PRO A 156 24.11 -22.88 -45.21
CA PRO A 156 23.28 -22.89 -46.41
C PRO A 156 22.51 -21.56 -46.53
N ALA A 157 22.61 -20.93 -47.69
CA ALA A 157 21.89 -19.72 -48.06
C ALA A 157 20.38 -19.95 -48.23
N VAL A 158 19.59 -18.92 -47.90
CA VAL A 158 18.13 -18.86 -48.06
C VAL A 158 17.76 -18.53 -49.52
N PRO A 159 16.84 -19.27 -50.18
CA PRO A 159 16.27 -18.84 -51.45
C PRO A 159 14.93 -18.10 -51.26
N SER A 160 14.78 -16.95 -51.93
CA SER A 160 13.46 -16.40 -52.32
C SER A 160 13.03 -17.02 -53.66
N PRO A 161 11.72 -17.19 -53.94
CA PRO A 161 11.08 -16.25 -54.87
C PRO A 161 9.53 -16.05 -54.77
N ALA A 162 9.13 -14.82 -55.13
CA ALA A 162 8.10 -14.39 -56.09
C ALA A 162 6.58 -14.71 -55.94
N ALA A 163 5.81 -13.80 -56.54
CA ALA A 163 4.39 -13.55 -56.43
C ALA A 163 3.46 -14.45 -57.27
N GLY A 164 2.23 -14.63 -56.75
CA GLY A 164 0.98 -14.69 -57.54
C GLY A 164 0.43 -16.07 -57.90
N ALA A 165 -0.58 -16.53 -57.16
CA ALA A 165 -1.83 -17.14 -57.68
C ALA A 165 -2.69 -17.69 -56.52
N ASP A 166 -3.97 -17.36 -56.53
CA ASP A 166 -5.06 -18.06 -55.82
C ASP A 166 -5.77 -18.98 -56.84
N PRO A 167 -6.13 -20.23 -56.49
CA PRO A 167 -7.57 -20.48 -56.38
C PRO A 167 -8.00 -21.46 -55.25
N LEU A 168 -9.20 -21.18 -54.75
CA LEU A 168 -10.03 -21.97 -53.84
C LEU A 168 -10.26 -23.47 -54.20
N ALA A 169 -10.38 -24.26 -53.13
CA ALA A 169 -11.21 -25.46 -52.90
C ALA A 169 -10.54 -26.86 -52.86
N LYS A 170 -10.30 -27.38 -51.64
CA LYS A 170 -10.95 -28.60 -51.07
C LYS A 170 -10.44 -28.96 -49.66
N VAL A 171 -11.40 -29.04 -48.74
CA VAL A 171 -11.54 -29.87 -47.52
C VAL A 171 -10.42 -30.87 -47.16
N GLY A 172 -9.97 -30.87 -45.89
CA GLY A 172 -9.48 -32.08 -45.21
C GLY A 172 -8.41 -31.92 -44.11
N THR A 173 -8.83 -32.08 -42.85
CA THR A 173 -8.12 -32.71 -41.70
C THR A 173 -6.81 -32.12 -41.14
N SER A 174 -6.86 -31.72 -39.86
CA SER A 174 -5.72 -31.54 -38.95
C SER A 174 -4.89 -32.82 -38.80
N PRO A 175 -3.54 -32.75 -38.67
CA PRO A 175 -2.75 -33.91 -38.30
C PRO A 175 -2.87 -34.17 -36.79
N GLN A 176 -3.51 -35.29 -36.44
CA GLN A 176 -3.41 -35.93 -35.13
C GLN A 176 -2.04 -36.61 -35.02
N ALA A 177 -1.29 -36.29 -33.96
CA ALA A 177 -0.14 -37.10 -33.56
C ALA A 177 -0.60 -38.48 -33.10
N SER A 178 0.10 -39.53 -33.54
CA SER A 178 -0.29 -40.91 -33.31
C SER A 178 0.12 -41.41 -31.92
N GLU A 179 -0.77 -42.19 -31.31
CA GLU A 179 -0.65 -42.83 -29.99
C GLU A 179 0.60 -43.73 -29.82
N ALA A 180 1.29 -44.04 -30.91
CA ALA A 180 2.53 -44.82 -30.92
C ALA A 180 3.79 -44.03 -30.51
N GLU A 181 3.76 -42.69 -30.52
CA GLU A 181 4.89 -41.84 -30.08
C GLU A 181 4.87 -41.56 -28.57
N LEU A 182 3.69 -41.62 -27.93
CA LEU A 182 3.54 -41.44 -26.48
C LEU A 182 3.92 -42.69 -25.66
N GLN A 183 3.92 -43.88 -26.28
CA GLN A 183 4.25 -45.15 -25.62
C GLN A 183 5.75 -45.42 -25.45
N LYS A 184 6.63 -44.62 -26.07
CA LYS A 184 8.10 -44.75 -25.90
C LYS A 184 8.68 -43.93 -24.76
N LEU A 185 7.93 -42.99 -24.19
CA LEU A 185 8.41 -42.07 -23.15
C LEU A 185 8.23 -42.57 -21.71
N PHE A 186 7.49 -43.68 -21.47
CA PHE A 186 7.18 -44.18 -20.13
C PHE A 186 7.69 -45.60 -19.81
N ALA A 187 8.61 -46.16 -20.61
CA ALA A 187 9.15 -47.50 -20.38
C ALA A 187 10.59 -47.48 -19.80
N ALA A 188 10.75 -47.04 -18.54
CA ALA A 188 11.81 -47.43 -17.58
C ALA A 188 11.70 -46.58 -16.29
N GLY A 189 11.57 -47.08 -15.07
CA GLY A 189 11.46 -48.44 -14.56
C GLY A 189 10.94 -48.50 -13.11
N THR A 190 10.57 -49.73 -12.73
CA THR A 190 10.53 -50.38 -11.40
C THR A 190 9.50 -49.97 -10.33
N ALA A 191 8.31 -50.58 -10.45
CA ALA A 191 7.63 -51.51 -9.52
C ALA A 191 7.78 -51.38 -7.97
N ALA A 192 6.63 -51.23 -7.30
CA ALA A 192 6.24 -52.03 -6.14
C ALA A 192 4.71 -52.19 -6.10
N THR A 193 4.27 -53.36 -5.66
CA THR A 193 3.00 -54.07 -5.89
C THR A 193 1.85 -53.70 -4.94
N GLY A 194 0.59 -53.74 -5.40
CA GLY A 194 -0.58 -53.87 -4.52
C GLY A 194 -1.93 -53.55 -5.20
N SER A 195 -2.75 -54.58 -5.38
CA SER A 195 -3.96 -54.66 -6.21
C SER A 195 -5.20 -53.91 -5.69
N ILE A 196 -6.00 -53.35 -6.60
CA ILE A 196 -7.37 -52.85 -6.39
C ILE A 196 -8.39 -53.87 -6.95
N PRO A 197 -9.51 -54.14 -6.26
CA PRO A 197 -10.74 -54.60 -6.92
C PRO A 197 -11.84 -53.53 -7.00
N GLN A 198 -12.53 -53.52 -8.14
CA GLN A 198 -13.64 -52.66 -8.58
C GLN A 198 -14.95 -52.88 -7.79
N SER A 199 -15.76 -51.80 -7.68
CA SER A 199 -17.21 -51.69 -8.02
C SER A 199 -17.82 -50.54 -7.20
N ALA A 200 -18.31 -49.45 -7.82
CA ALA A 200 -19.61 -49.24 -8.46
C ALA A 200 -20.64 -48.55 -7.53
N ALA A 201 -21.09 -47.36 -7.98
CA ALA A 201 -22.32 -46.65 -7.68
C ALA A 201 -22.59 -46.16 -6.23
N GLY A 202 -22.74 -44.83 -6.07
CA GLY A 202 -23.46 -44.25 -4.94
C GLY A 202 -22.93 -42.88 -4.51
N ASN A 203 -23.84 -41.91 -4.44
CA ASN A 203 -23.66 -40.51 -4.03
C ASN A 203 -22.80 -40.29 -2.77
N SER A 204 -22.34 -39.03 -2.66
CA SER A 204 -21.95 -38.26 -1.47
C SER A 204 -20.45 -38.03 -1.24
N ILE A 205 -20.12 -36.75 -1.13
CA ILE A 205 -18.82 -36.18 -0.78
C ILE A 205 -18.65 -36.30 0.75
N PRO A 206 -17.56 -36.88 1.27
CA PRO A 206 -17.18 -36.70 2.67
C PRO A 206 -16.01 -35.72 2.78
N THR A 207 -16.29 -34.57 3.39
CA THR A 207 -15.33 -33.62 3.92
C THR A 207 -14.59 -34.26 5.10
N ALA A 208 -13.30 -34.55 4.97
CA ALA A 208 -12.47 -35.06 6.06
C ALA A 208 -11.92 -33.91 6.91
N THR A 209 -12.46 -33.78 8.12
CA THR A 209 -11.92 -32.95 9.20
C THR A 209 -10.90 -33.79 9.97
N TYR A 210 -9.61 -33.41 9.94
CA TYR A 210 -8.62 -33.98 10.85
C TYR A 210 -8.80 -33.36 12.25
N GLY A 211 -9.56 -34.06 13.10
CA GLY A 211 -9.70 -33.76 14.52
C GLY A 211 -8.99 -34.81 15.37
N LEU A 212 -8.20 -34.35 16.35
CA LEU A 212 -7.51 -35.11 17.39
C LEU A 212 -8.48 -35.97 18.24
N ALA A 213 -8.97 -37.08 17.69
CA ALA A 213 -9.85 -38.02 18.40
C ALA A 213 -9.53 -39.50 18.08
N ALA A 214 -8.26 -39.83 17.86
CA ALA A 214 -7.81 -41.20 17.67
C ALA A 214 -6.61 -41.51 18.58
N SER A 215 -6.81 -41.46 19.91
CA SER A 215 -5.89 -42.09 20.88
C SER A 215 -6.51 -42.24 22.29
N LEU A 216 -7.77 -42.63 22.43
CA LEU A 216 -8.37 -42.96 23.74
C LEU A 216 -9.31 -44.17 23.69
N THR A 217 -9.06 -45.15 22.81
CA THR A 217 -9.89 -46.36 22.75
C THR A 217 -9.55 -47.41 23.81
N ASP A 218 -8.54 -47.17 24.67
CA ASP A 218 -8.15 -48.08 25.76
C ASP A 218 -8.19 -47.40 27.15
N PHE A 219 -9.21 -46.56 27.42
CA PHE A 219 -9.41 -46.01 28.77
C PHE A 219 -10.46 -46.83 29.54
N ASP A 220 -10.00 -47.57 30.55
CA ASP A 220 -10.86 -48.36 31.44
C ASP A 220 -11.66 -47.43 32.37
N ALA A 221 -12.97 -47.33 32.13
CA ALA A 221 -13.89 -46.49 32.89
C ALA A 221 -14.05 -46.92 34.37
N SER A 222 -13.53 -48.10 34.76
CA SER A 222 -13.52 -48.53 36.17
C SER A 222 -12.53 -47.75 37.04
N LEU A 223 -11.55 -47.04 36.45
CA LEU A 223 -10.57 -46.22 37.17
C LEU A 223 -11.11 -44.87 37.66
N ILE A 224 -12.29 -44.46 37.19
CA ILE A 224 -12.92 -43.16 37.52
C ILE A 224 -14.21 -43.35 38.33
N ALA A 225 -14.67 -44.59 38.49
CA ALA A 225 -15.87 -44.96 39.25
C ALA A 225 -15.61 -44.83 40.75
N GLY A 226 -15.65 -43.59 41.25
CA GLY A 226 -15.43 -43.26 42.66
C GLY A 226 -14.88 -41.86 42.90
N LEU A 227 -14.46 -41.14 41.85
CA LEU A 227 -13.98 -39.77 41.97
C LEU A 227 -15.18 -38.82 42.05
N SER A 228 -15.57 -38.45 43.28
CA SER A 228 -16.50 -37.36 43.52
C SER A 228 -15.73 -36.04 43.74
N PRO A 229 -16.18 -34.91 43.16
CA PRO A 229 -15.55 -33.59 43.38
C PRO A 229 -15.40 -33.23 44.87
N GLN A 230 -16.32 -33.72 45.70
CA GLN A 230 -16.31 -33.54 47.15
C GLN A 230 -15.09 -34.18 47.83
N ALA A 231 -14.52 -35.25 47.26
CA ALA A 231 -13.31 -35.89 47.79
C ALA A 231 -12.05 -35.02 47.64
N TYR A 232 -12.11 -33.96 46.82
CA TYR A 232 -11.00 -33.02 46.56
C TYR A 232 -11.31 -31.60 47.02
N GLY A 233 -12.34 -31.40 47.86
CA GLY A 233 -12.71 -30.08 48.38
C GLY A 233 -13.31 -29.13 47.34
N LEU A 234 -13.81 -29.66 46.21
CA LEU A 234 -14.51 -28.90 45.18
C LEU A 234 -16.03 -28.99 45.39
N PRO A 235 -16.78 -27.88 45.23
CA PRO A 235 -18.20 -27.85 45.51
C PRO A 235 -18.98 -28.77 44.55
N GLY A 236 -19.96 -29.47 45.11
CA GLY A 236 -20.85 -30.35 44.35
C GLY A 236 -21.84 -29.59 43.48
N GLU A 237 -22.49 -30.30 42.56
CA GLU A 237 -23.48 -29.72 41.64
C GLU A 237 -24.64 -29.00 42.36
N ALA A 238 -25.01 -29.48 43.55
CA ALA A 238 -26.03 -28.86 44.40
C ALA A 238 -25.56 -27.52 45.00
N GLU A 239 -24.31 -27.44 45.47
CA GLU A 239 -23.72 -26.21 46.02
C GLU A 239 -23.49 -25.15 44.93
N LEU A 240 -23.14 -25.58 43.71
CA LEU A 240 -23.06 -24.69 42.55
C LEU A 240 -24.43 -24.10 42.20
N LYS A 241 -25.50 -24.92 42.21
CA LYS A 241 -26.86 -24.44 41.96
C LYS A 241 -27.34 -23.46 43.03
N GLU A 242 -26.94 -23.63 44.28
CA GLU A 242 -27.26 -22.69 45.36
C GLU A 242 -26.50 -21.36 45.21
N LEU A 243 -25.22 -21.42 44.81
CA LEU A 243 -24.36 -20.25 44.56
C LEU A 243 -24.86 -19.38 43.39
N PHE A 244 -25.42 -20.00 42.35
CA PHE A 244 -26.00 -19.31 41.19
C PHE A 244 -27.46 -18.91 41.38
N GLY A 245 -28.18 -19.54 42.32
CA GLY A 245 -29.55 -19.17 42.67
C GLY A 245 -29.67 -17.77 43.28
N SER A 246 -28.62 -17.29 43.96
CA SER A 246 -28.59 -15.96 44.59
C SER A 246 -28.41 -14.77 43.64
N PHE A 247 -28.23 -14.98 42.33
CA PHE A 247 -28.02 -13.92 41.34
C PHE A 247 -29.25 -13.59 40.46
N SER A 248 -30.44 -14.11 40.77
CA SER A 248 -31.65 -13.73 40.03
C SER A 248 -32.21 -12.38 40.50
N ALA A 249 -32.00 -11.34 39.69
CA ALA A 249 -32.70 -10.06 39.83
C ALA A 249 -34.21 -10.24 39.51
N PRO A 250 -35.12 -9.44 40.12
CA PRO A 250 -36.56 -9.60 39.92
C PRO A 250 -36.97 -9.13 38.52
N SER A 251 -37.67 -9.98 37.78
CA SER A 251 -38.33 -9.59 36.53
C SER A 251 -39.59 -8.77 36.83
N ALA A 252 -39.46 -7.45 36.86
CA ALA A 252 -40.61 -6.54 36.69
C ALA A 252 -40.73 -6.19 35.20
N GLY A 253 -41.92 -6.43 34.63
CA GLY A 253 -42.18 -6.34 33.19
C GLY A 253 -41.87 -4.97 32.58
N VAL A 254 -41.20 -4.98 31.43
CA VAL A 254 -40.99 -3.82 30.57
C VAL A 254 -42.04 -3.84 29.46
N PRO A 255 -42.72 -2.71 29.15
CA PRO A 255 -43.68 -2.64 28.05
C PRO A 255 -42.98 -2.82 26.69
N ALA A 256 -43.67 -3.45 25.75
CA ALA A 256 -43.26 -3.51 24.35
C ALA A 256 -43.31 -2.11 23.72
N ASN A 257 -42.19 -1.38 23.81
CA ASN A 257 -41.70 -0.33 22.89
C ASN A 257 -40.61 0.46 23.62
N ALA A 258 -39.39 -0.05 23.60
CA ALA A 258 -38.18 0.71 23.90
C ALA A 258 -37.08 0.20 22.96
N GLU A 259 -36.91 0.87 21.83
CA GLU A 259 -35.69 0.79 21.04
C GLU A 259 -34.54 1.34 21.90
N SER A 260 -33.73 0.45 22.46
CA SER A 260 -32.48 0.81 23.10
C SER A 260 -31.35 0.60 22.09
N GLY A 261 -30.79 1.72 21.64
CA GLY A 261 -29.67 1.75 20.70
C GLY A 261 -28.39 1.21 21.30
N SER A 262 -27.89 0.13 20.70
CA SER A 262 -26.48 -0.10 20.33
C SER A 262 -26.36 -1.52 19.75
N SER A 263 -26.99 -1.75 18.60
CA SER A 263 -26.56 -2.86 17.75
C SER A 263 -25.22 -2.44 17.15
N PHE A 264 -24.15 -3.14 17.52
CA PHE A 264 -22.85 -2.91 16.87
C PHE A 264 -23.03 -3.10 15.36
N TYR A 265 -22.69 -2.10 14.54
CA TYR A 265 -22.95 -2.15 13.10
C TYR A 265 -22.31 -3.38 12.42
N PHE A 266 -21.15 -3.85 12.92
CA PHE A 266 -20.50 -5.07 12.45
C PHE A 266 -21.29 -6.36 12.80
N LEU A 267 -22.11 -6.35 13.85
CA LEU A 267 -23.01 -7.46 14.17
C LEU A 267 -24.23 -7.52 13.24
N ASP A 268 -24.65 -6.40 12.66
CA ASP A 268 -25.74 -6.40 11.69
C ASP A 268 -25.30 -6.99 10.34
N GLU A 269 -24.01 -6.91 9.99
CA GLU A 269 -23.44 -7.66 8.86
C GLU A 269 -23.46 -9.18 9.11
N LEU A 270 -23.18 -9.64 10.34
CA LEU A 270 -23.28 -11.06 10.73
C LEU A 270 -24.73 -11.58 10.68
N LYS A 271 -25.73 -10.73 10.96
CA LYS A 271 -27.14 -11.11 10.87
C LYS A 271 -27.65 -11.17 9.42
N ASN A 272 -27.18 -10.27 8.57
CA ASN A 272 -27.65 -10.14 7.19
C ASN A 272 -26.91 -11.06 6.21
N GLY A 273 -25.74 -11.57 6.57
CA GLY A 273 -24.94 -12.49 5.76
C GLY A 273 -25.39 -13.95 5.85
N GLY A 274 -26.63 -14.28 5.48
CA GLY A 274 -27.06 -15.63 5.01
C GLY A 274 -26.67 -16.90 5.80
N PHE A 275 -26.15 -16.82 7.03
CA PHE A 275 -25.76 -18.00 7.80
C PHE A 275 -27.00 -18.61 8.45
N ASN A 276 -27.25 -19.88 8.12
CA ASN A 276 -28.34 -20.69 8.66
C ASN A 276 -28.38 -20.59 10.20
N ALA A 277 -29.53 -20.14 10.72
CA ALA A 277 -29.78 -19.98 12.14
C ALA A 277 -29.87 -21.35 12.85
N GLN A 278 -28.72 -21.84 13.31
CA GLN A 278 -28.65 -22.62 14.54
C GLN A 278 -27.80 -21.82 15.52
N ALA A 279 -28.47 -21.08 16.40
CA ALA A 279 -27.83 -20.28 17.43
C ALA A 279 -27.01 -21.18 18.36
N PRO A 280 -25.68 -21.01 18.47
CA PRO A 280 -24.93 -21.60 19.56
C PRO A 280 -25.34 -20.91 20.86
N THR A 281 -25.67 -21.71 21.86
CA THR A 281 -25.98 -21.31 23.24
C THR A 281 -24.88 -20.44 23.87
N LEU A 282 -25.30 -19.54 24.78
CA LEU A 282 -24.46 -18.62 25.57
C LEU A 282 -23.16 -19.24 26.09
N GLY A 283 -22.09 -18.90 25.39
CA GLY A 283 -20.69 -18.93 25.82
C GLY A 283 -19.96 -18.20 24.70
N SER A 284 -19.37 -17.04 24.96
CA SER A 284 -18.63 -16.30 23.93
C SER A 284 -17.54 -17.22 23.37
N ALA A 285 -17.76 -17.80 22.18
CA ALA A 285 -16.86 -18.77 21.56
C ALA A 285 -15.56 -18.13 21.03
N HIS A 286 -15.21 -16.95 21.52
CA HIS A 286 -13.99 -16.25 21.20
C HIS A 286 -13.23 -16.01 22.50
N PRO A 287 -12.01 -16.55 22.66
CA PRO A 287 -11.16 -16.18 23.79
C PRO A 287 -10.96 -14.66 23.80
N ALA A 288 -10.71 -14.09 24.99
CA ALA A 288 -10.41 -12.67 25.13
C ALA A 288 -9.26 -12.25 24.20
N PHE A 289 -9.38 -11.10 23.54
CA PHE A 289 -8.35 -10.58 22.64
C PHE A 289 -7.10 -10.21 23.45
N ASP A 290 -6.08 -11.07 23.43
CA ASP A 290 -4.80 -10.82 24.12
C ASP A 290 -3.93 -9.85 23.31
N VAL A 291 -4.16 -8.56 23.54
CA VAL A 291 -3.38 -7.49 22.91
C VAL A 291 -1.88 -7.59 23.22
N GLN A 292 -1.49 -8.11 24.39
CA GLN A 292 -0.08 -8.22 24.74
C GLN A 292 0.60 -9.36 23.98
N ALA A 293 -0.12 -10.44 23.67
CA ALA A 293 0.35 -11.45 22.73
C ALA A 293 0.56 -10.86 21.34
N VAL A 294 -0.42 -10.15 20.82
CA VAL A 294 -0.36 -9.54 19.50
C VAL A 294 0.77 -8.50 19.40
N ARG A 295 0.92 -7.64 20.41
CA ARG A 295 2.00 -6.63 20.47
C ARG A 295 3.40 -7.23 20.40
N ARG A 296 3.61 -8.45 20.90
CA ARG A 296 4.94 -9.11 20.84
C ARG A 296 5.36 -9.43 19.40
N ASP A 297 4.40 -9.55 18.49
CA ASP A 297 4.67 -9.80 17.08
C ASP A 297 5.17 -8.55 16.35
N PHE A 298 5.03 -7.35 16.90
CA PHE A 298 5.45 -6.09 16.28
C PHE A 298 6.75 -5.58 16.94
N PRO A 299 7.93 -5.92 16.39
CA PRO A 299 9.21 -5.62 17.05
C PRO A 299 9.42 -4.13 17.33
N ILE A 300 9.00 -3.26 16.40
CA ILE A 300 9.17 -1.80 16.52
C ILE A 300 8.43 -1.18 17.70
N LEU A 301 7.39 -1.82 18.24
CA LEU A 301 6.66 -1.30 19.40
C LEU A 301 7.47 -1.40 20.71
N LYS A 302 8.64 -2.05 20.69
CA LYS A 302 9.58 -2.10 21.82
C LYS A 302 10.55 -0.91 21.84
N GLU A 303 10.58 -0.12 20.76
CA GLU A 303 11.47 1.03 20.64
C GLU A 303 11.15 2.12 21.66
N ARG A 304 12.17 2.93 21.94
CA ARG A 304 12.03 4.15 22.73
C ARG A 304 12.25 5.37 21.86
N VAL A 305 11.36 6.35 21.98
CA VAL A 305 11.44 7.65 21.30
C VAL A 305 11.49 8.74 22.36
N ASN A 306 12.50 9.61 22.29
CA ASN A 306 12.73 10.66 23.29
C ASN A 306 12.86 10.11 24.73
N GLY A 307 13.45 8.91 24.87
CA GLY A 307 13.60 8.21 26.15
C GLY A 307 12.31 7.54 26.67
N GLN A 308 11.16 7.77 26.04
CA GLN A 308 9.87 7.19 26.41
C GLN A 308 9.55 5.94 25.57
N PRO A 309 8.78 4.97 26.09
CA PRO A 309 8.23 3.89 25.27
C PRO A 309 7.40 4.45 24.10
N LEU A 310 7.57 3.88 22.90
CA LEU A 310 6.81 4.28 21.73
C LEU A 310 5.31 3.99 21.90
N VAL A 311 4.48 5.01 21.73
CA VAL A 311 3.04 4.89 21.52
C VAL A 311 2.71 5.30 20.09
N TRP A 312 2.43 4.31 19.23
CA TRP A 312 2.16 4.55 17.82
C TRP A 312 0.65 4.73 17.56
N PHE A 313 0.23 5.98 17.36
CA PHE A 313 -1.14 6.37 17.00
C PHE A 313 -1.22 7.03 15.61
N ASP A 314 -0.38 6.61 14.67
CA ASP A 314 -0.40 7.11 13.29
C ASP A 314 -0.69 6.01 12.26
N ASN A 315 -1.53 5.07 12.66
CA ASN A 315 -1.94 3.90 11.89
C ASN A 315 -2.67 4.24 10.58
N ALA A 316 -3.48 5.31 10.57
CA ALA A 316 -4.19 5.75 9.37
C ALA A 316 -3.25 6.33 8.29
N ALA A 317 -2.00 6.67 8.64
CA ALA A 317 -0.95 6.97 7.68
C ALA A 317 -0.23 5.69 7.23
N THR A 318 0.30 4.93 8.18
CA THR A 318 0.88 3.60 7.95
C THR A 318 0.84 2.78 9.23
N THR A 319 0.56 1.48 9.10
CA THR A 319 0.63 0.57 10.25
C THR A 319 2.04 0.02 10.41
N GLN A 320 2.32 -0.56 11.58
CA GLN A 320 3.55 -1.30 11.83
C GLN A 320 3.48 -2.72 11.27
N LYS A 321 4.63 -3.40 11.18
CA LYS A 321 4.75 -4.70 10.50
C LYS A 321 4.97 -5.80 11.54
N PRO A 322 4.20 -6.90 11.51
CA PRO A 322 4.48 -8.04 12.36
C PRO A 322 5.74 -8.76 11.86
N GLN A 323 6.41 -9.47 12.74
CA GLN A 323 7.66 -10.19 12.47
C GLN A 323 7.48 -11.18 11.31
N ALA A 324 6.31 -11.82 11.19
CA ALA A 324 5.98 -12.73 10.10
C ALA A 324 6.12 -12.08 8.69
N VAL A 325 5.80 -10.79 8.56
CA VAL A 325 5.94 -10.06 7.30
C VAL A 325 7.42 -9.75 7.02
N ILE A 326 8.15 -9.31 8.04
CA ILE A 326 9.58 -9.00 7.95
C ILE A 326 10.35 -10.27 7.54
N ASP A 327 10.12 -11.37 8.23
CA ASP A 327 10.75 -12.67 7.98
C ASP A 327 10.42 -13.18 6.58
N ARG A 328 9.16 -13.01 6.13
CA ARG A 328 8.75 -13.48 4.81
C ARG A 328 9.50 -12.76 3.69
N ILE A 329 9.70 -11.46 3.80
CA ILE A 329 10.44 -10.65 2.82
C ILE A 329 11.93 -11.03 2.88
N SER A 330 12.52 -11.16 4.08
CA SER A 330 13.91 -11.62 4.23
C SER A 330 14.12 -12.96 3.55
N TYR A 331 13.24 -13.93 3.83
CA TYR A 331 13.27 -15.27 3.25
C TYR A 331 13.19 -15.24 1.72
N PHE A 332 12.32 -14.39 1.15
CA PHE A 332 12.21 -14.25 -0.30
C PHE A 332 13.58 -13.86 -0.91
N TYR A 333 14.24 -12.85 -0.35
CA TYR A 333 15.53 -12.40 -0.85
C TYR A 333 16.68 -13.38 -0.60
N GLU A 334 16.64 -14.12 0.50
CA GLU A 334 17.66 -15.10 0.86
C GLU A 334 17.55 -16.40 0.03
N HIS A 335 16.34 -16.79 -0.40
CA HIS A 335 16.09 -18.16 -0.88
C HIS A 335 15.27 -18.29 -2.17
N GLU A 336 14.51 -17.28 -2.58
CA GLU A 336 13.55 -17.38 -3.69
C GLU A 336 13.80 -16.40 -4.82
N ASN A 337 14.51 -15.29 -4.57
CA ASN A 337 14.61 -14.14 -5.46
C ASN A 337 14.99 -14.48 -6.90
N SER A 338 14.04 -14.23 -7.79
CA SER A 338 14.22 -14.21 -9.24
C SER A 338 13.09 -13.41 -9.91
N ASN A 339 13.19 -13.23 -11.22
CA ASN A 339 12.08 -12.69 -12.00
C ASN A 339 11.03 -13.78 -12.26
N ILE A 340 9.77 -13.36 -12.46
CA ILE A 340 8.61 -14.24 -12.58
C ILE A 340 8.22 -14.51 -14.04
N HIS A 341 7.43 -15.58 -14.27
CA HIS A 341 6.75 -15.95 -15.53
C HIS A 341 7.60 -16.21 -16.79
N ARG A 342 8.91 -15.95 -16.80
CA ARG A 342 9.72 -15.93 -18.05
C ARG A 342 10.90 -16.90 -18.09
N ALA A 343 11.15 -17.65 -17.03
CA ALA A 343 12.33 -18.50 -16.93
C ALA A 343 11.97 -19.94 -16.52
N ALA A 344 12.60 -20.91 -17.17
CA ALA A 344 12.40 -22.34 -16.93
C ALA A 344 13.26 -22.89 -15.76
N HIS A 345 13.93 -22.03 -15.00
CA HIS A 345 14.79 -22.45 -13.89
C HIS A 345 14.05 -22.41 -12.55
N GLU A 346 14.50 -23.23 -11.60
CA GLU A 346 13.86 -23.46 -10.31
C GLU A 346 13.56 -22.17 -9.51
N LEU A 347 14.49 -21.21 -9.44
CA LEU A 347 14.25 -19.95 -8.71
C LEU A 347 13.13 -19.09 -9.31
N ALA A 348 12.94 -19.13 -10.64
CA ALA A 348 11.85 -18.40 -11.29
C ALA A 348 10.51 -19.08 -11.02
N ALA A 349 10.47 -20.41 -10.98
CA ALA A 349 9.29 -21.16 -10.56
C ALA A 349 8.91 -20.81 -9.12
N ARG A 350 9.84 -20.87 -8.17
CA ARG A 350 9.59 -20.50 -6.75
C ARG A 350 9.12 -19.06 -6.58
N SER A 351 9.78 -18.10 -7.25
CA SER A 351 9.37 -16.69 -7.22
C SER A 351 7.96 -16.52 -7.80
N THR A 352 7.64 -17.22 -8.89
CA THR A 352 6.30 -17.16 -9.51
C THR A 352 5.25 -17.75 -8.59
N ASP A 353 5.50 -18.93 -8.02
CA ASP A 353 4.59 -19.58 -7.07
C ASP A 353 4.34 -18.71 -5.85
N ALA A 354 5.38 -18.06 -5.30
CA ALA A 354 5.25 -17.15 -4.17
C ALA A 354 4.40 -15.92 -4.51
N TYR A 355 4.62 -15.34 -5.70
CA TYR A 355 3.90 -14.16 -6.17
C TYR A 355 2.41 -14.46 -6.43
N GLU A 356 2.11 -15.54 -7.15
CA GLU A 356 0.74 -15.95 -7.44
C GLU A 356 0.01 -16.44 -6.18
N LYS A 357 0.70 -17.12 -5.25
CA LYS A 357 0.13 -17.42 -3.93
C LYS A 357 -0.28 -16.15 -3.19
N ALA A 358 0.51 -15.08 -3.26
CA ALA A 358 0.14 -13.83 -2.64
C ALA A 358 -1.13 -13.23 -3.28
N ARG A 359 -1.27 -13.33 -4.61
CA ARG A 359 -2.48 -12.93 -5.33
C ARG A 359 -3.71 -13.74 -4.91
N ASP A 360 -3.57 -15.05 -4.79
CA ASP A 360 -4.63 -15.93 -4.29
C ASP A 360 -5.03 -15.58 -2.84
N THR A 361 -4.06 -15.26 -1.99
CA THR A 361 -4.32 -14.78 -0.63
C THR A 361 -5.09 -13.47 -0.62
N VAL A 362 -4.75 -12.51 -1.50
CA VAL A 362 -5.51 -11.26 -1.67
C VAL A 362 -6.95 -11.55 -2.10
N ALA A 363 -7.14 -12.39 -3.13
CA ALA A 363 -8.47 -12.76 -3.62
C ALA A 363 -9.32 -13.39 -2.51
N LYS A 364 -8.74 -14.33 -1.76
CA LYS A 364 -9.39 -14.96 -0.60
C LYS A 364 -9.73 -13.95 0.50
N PHE A 365 -8.81 -13.06 0.83
CA PHE A 365 -9.01 -12.05 1.87
C PHE A 365 -10.20 -11.13 1.57
N MET A 366 -10.33 -10.72 0.31
CA MET A 366 -11.39 -9.81 -0.15
C MET A 366 -12.70 -10.53 -0.51
N ASN A 367 -12.71 -11.86 -0.46
CA ASN A 367 -13.75 -12.69 -1.05
C ASN A 367 -14.02 -12.34 -2.53
N ALA A 368 -12.96 -12.18 -3.34
CA ALA A 368 -13.08 -12.09 -4.80
C ALA A 368 -13.37 -13.48 -5.40
N SER A 369 -13.98 -13.52 -6.58
CA SER A 369 -14.36 -14.79 -7.23
C SER A 369 -13.15 -15.51 -7.84
N SER A 370 -12.13 -14.74 -8.23
CA SER A 370 -10.90 -15.24 -8.83
C SER A 370 -9.71 -14.33 -8.53
N SER A 371 -8.50 -14.89 -8.45
CA SER A 371 -7.26 -14.11 -8.43
C SER A 371 -7.00 -13.36 -9.74
N ALA A 372 -7.66 -13.73 -10.84
CA ALA A 372 -7.62 -12.97 -12.09
C ALA A 372 -8.25 -11.57 -11.98
N GLU A 373 -9.07 -11.34 -10.95
CA GLU A 373 -9.70 -10.05 -10.64
C GLU A 373 -8.78 -9.12 -9.83
N ILE A 374 -7.58 -9.60 -9.46
CA ILE A 374 -6.64 -8.89 -8.59
C ILE A 374 -5.45 -8.40 -9.40
N VAL A 375 -5.30 -7.08 -9.48
CA VAL A 375 -4.15 -6.40 -10.08
C VAL A 375 -3.30 -5.79 -8.96
N PHE A 376 -2.00 -6.09 -8.96
CA PHE A 376 -1.04 -5.45 -8.09
C PHE A 376 -0.64 -4.07 -8.64
N ALA A 377 -0.60 -3.09 -7.74
CA ALA A 377 -0.17 -1.73 -8.00
C ALA A 377 0.78 -1.28 -6.88
N ARG A 378 1.34 -0.08 -6.96
CA ARG A 378 2.17 0.53 -5.90
C ARG A 378 1.38 0.94 -4.65
N GLY A 379 0.05 1.03 -4.76
CA GLY A 379 -0.85 1.48 -3.70
C GLY A 379 -2.22 1.90 -4.26
N THR A 380 -3.14 2.26 -3.37
CA THR A 380 -4.47 2.80 -3.70
C THR A 380 -4.41 3.92 -4.74
N THR A 381 -3.47 4.86 -4.59
CA THR A 381 -3.34 6.00 -5.51
C THR A 381 -3.07 5.55 -6.95
N GLU A 382 -2.19 4.57 -7.15
CA GLU A 382 -1.92 4.06 -8.50
C GLU A 382 -3.11 3.28 -9.04
N ALA A 383 -3.75 2.46 -8.20
CA ALA A 383 -4.94 1.70 -8.57
C ALA A 383 -6.09 2.60 -9.04
N ILE A 384 -6.36 3.71 -8.35
CA ILE A 384 -7.36 4.70 -8.77
C ILE A 384 -6.96 5.35 -10.10
N ASN A 385 -5.67 5.71 -10.26
CA ASN A 385 -5.18 6.27 -11.51
C ASN A 385 -5.28 5.29 -12.67
N LEU A 386 -5.04 3.99 -12.44
CA LEU A 386 -5.23 2.94 -13.44
C LEU A 386 -6.67 2.97 -13.96
N VAL A 387 -7.66 2.93 -13.06
CA VAL A 387 -9.08 2.98 -13.45
C VAL A 387 -9.40 4.29 -14.17
N ALA A 388 -8.92 5.43 -13.69
CA ALA A 388 -9.15 6.73 -14.34
C ALA A 388 -8.53 6.82 -15.75
N GLN A 389 -7.30 6.33 -15.93
CA GLN A 389 -6.57 6.45 -17.19
C GLN A 389 -6.95 5.37 -18.21
N SER A 390 -7.37 4.19 -17.75
CA SER A 390 -7.81 3.08 -18.61
C SER A 390 -9.32 3.16 -18.87
N TRP A 391 -10.14 2.75 -17.90
CA TRP A 391 -11.60 2.73 -18.05
C TRP A 391 -12.16 4.14 -18.22
N GLY A 392 -11.75 5.10 -17.38
CA GLY A 392 -12.28 6.45 -17.37
C GLY A 392 -12.10 7.18 -18.71
N ARG A 393 -10.89 7.13 -19.30
CA ARG A 393 -10.63 7.75 -20.61
C ARG A 393 -11.42 7.17 -21.76
N GLN A 394 -11.75 5.88 -21.70
CA GLN A 394 -12.53 5.21 -22.74
C GLN A 394 -14.03 5.51 -22.61
N ASN A 395 -14.53 5.72 -21.38
CA ASN A 395 -15.97 5.66 -21.08
C ASN A 395 -16.58 6.99 -20.61
N ILE A 396 -15.79 8.03 -20.31
CA ILE A 396 -16.26 9.31 -19.78
C ILE A 396 -15.93 10.45 -20.75
N GLY A 397 -16.96 11.19 -21.16
CA GLY A 397 -16.86 12.31 -22.10
C GLY A 397 -17.56 13.59 -21.62
N ALA A 398 -17.66 14.55 -22.54
CA ALA A 398 -18.33 15.82 -22.26
C ALA A 398 -19.81 15.61 -21.90
N GLY A 399 -20.24 16.25 -20.81
CA GLY A 399 -21.62 16.14 -20.31
C GLY A 399 -21.89 14.91 -19.43
N ASP A 400 -20.90 14.03 -19.24
CA ASP A 400 -20.97 12.98 -18.22
C ASP A 400 -20.59 13.53 -16.84
N GLU A 401 -20.99 12.81 -15.79
CA GLU A 401 -20.74 13.17 -14.41
C GLU A 401 -20.00 12.07 -13.64
N ILE A 402 -19.04 12.49 -12.82
CA ILE A 402 -18.38 11.69 -11.79
C ILE A 402 -18.85 12.19 -10.44
N VAL A 403 -19.37 11.30 -9.60
CA VAL A 403 -19.84 11.62 -8.24
C VAL A 403 -18.81 11.12 -7.22
N ILE A 404 -18.37 12.00 -6.34
CA ILE A 404 -17.51 11.68 -5.17
C ILE A 404 -18.14 12.21 -3.88
N THR A 405 -17.58 11.92 -2.71
CA THR A 405 -18.07 12.51 -1.44
C THR A 405 -17.15 13.62 -0.92
N TRP A 406 -17.61 14.36 0.11
CA TRP A 406 -16.70 15.26 0.82
C TRP A 406 -15.59 14.51 1.57
N LEU A 407 -15.78 13.22 1.91
CA LEU A 407 -14.88 12.43 2.77
C LEU A 407 -13.62 11.94 2.07
N GLU A 408 -13.48 12.19 0.77
CA GLU A 408 -12.42 11.60 -0.04
C GLU A 408 -11.02 12.05 0.37
N HIS A 409 -10.11 11.09 0.37
CA HIS A 409 -8.68 11.35 0.32
C HIS A 409 -8.31 11.95 -1.04
N HIS A 410 -7.25 12.77 -1.11
CA HIS A 410 -6.80 13.40 -2.36
C HIS A 410 -6.56 12.41 -3.51
N ALA A 411 -6.12 11.19 -3.19
CA ALA A 411 -5.95 10.10 -4.17
C ALA A 411 -7.26 9.73 -4.88
N ASN A 412 -8.42 9.92 -4.24
CA ASN A 412 -9.74 9.71 -4.78
C ASN A 412 -10.46 11.01 -5.19
N ILE A 413 -9.70 12.09 -5.42
CA ILE A 413 -10.20 13.38 -5.94
C ILE A 413 -9.44 13.78 -7.19
N VAL A 414 -8.12 13.86 -7.09
CA VAL A 414 -7.26 14.44 -8.12
C VAL A 414 -7.36 13.70 -9.46
N PRO A 415 -7.35 12.35 -9.53
CA PRO A 415 -7.46 11.65 -10.81
C PRO A 415 -8.77 11.93 -11.53
N TRP A 416 -9.88 12.00 -10.79
CA TRP A 416 -11.20 12.29 -11.37
C TRP A 416 -11.32 13.73 -11.83
N LYS A 417 -10.76 14.68 -11.07
CA LYS A 417 -10.73 16.08 -11.50
C LYS A 417 -9.90 16.25 -12.78
N GLN A 418 -8.74 15.62 -12.86
CA GLN A 418 -7.91 15.62 -14.07
C GLN A 418 -8.63 15.00 -15.27
N LEU A 419 -9.38 13.91 -15.05
CA LEU A 419 -10.19 13.29 -16.11
C LEU A 419 -11.30 14.24 -16.56
N CYS A 420 -12.05 14.85 -15.64
CA CYS A 420 -13.08 15.85 -15.95
C CYS A 420 -12.52 17.01 -16.78
N ASP A 421 -11.34 17.53 -16.40
CA ASP A 421 -10.68 18.63 -17.13
C ASP A 421 -10.25 18.22 -18.54
N ALA A 422 -9.86 16.96 -18.73
CA ALA A 422 -9.44 16.45 -20.03
C ALA A 422 -10.61 16.11 -20.96
N THR A 423 -11.75 15.68 -20.42
CA THR A 423 -12.88 15.15 -21.20
C THR A 423 -14.07 16.10 -21.30
N GLY A 424 -14.13 17.13 -20.44
CA GLY A 424 -15.30 18.00 -20.29
C GLY A 424 -16.43 17.40 -19.44
N ALA A 425 -16.16 16.32 -18.70
CA ALA A 425 -17.07 15.79 -17.70
C ALA A 425 -17.14 16.70 -16.46
N THR A 426 -18.14 16.50 -15.60
CA THR A 426 -18.35 17.29 -14.39
C THR A 426 -18.15 16.46 -13.13
N LEU A 427 -17.38 17.00 -12.17
CA LEU A 427 -17.24 16.40 -10.84
C LEU A 427 -18.34 16.93 -9.91
N ARG A 428 -19.16 16.03 -9.36
CA ARG A 428 -20.23 16.31 -8.39
C ARG A 428 -19.83 15.76 -7.02
N VAL A 429 -20.15 16.47 -5.95
CA VAL A 429 -19.66 16.13 -4.60
C VAL A 429 -20.81 15.99 -3.60
N VAL A 430 -20.95 14.81 -3.00
CA VAL A 430 -21.98 14.46 -2.02
C VAL A 430 -21.64 15.03 -0.64
N PRO A 431 -22.50 15.88 -0.06
CA PRO A 431 -22.23 16.51 1.23
C PRO A 431 -22.32 15.53 2.41
N VAL A 432 -21.75 15.98 3.53
CA VAL A 432 -21.91 15.33 4.84
C VAL A 432 -22.59 16.26 5.85
N ASP A 433 -23.18 15.68 6.88
CA ASP A 433 -23.68 16.42 8.04
C ASP A 433 -22.55 16.89 8.98
N ASP A 434 -22.92 17.49 10.10
CA ASP A 434 -21.97 18.02 11.08
C ASP A 434 -21.33 16.94 11.97
N ASP A 435 -21.80 15.70 11.92
CA ASP A 435 -21.12 14.55 12.51
C ASP A 435 -20.14 13.91 11.53
N GLY A 436 -20.20 14.28 10.26
CA GLY A 436 -19.36 13.77 9.19
C GLY A 436 -19.93 12.52 8.51
N GLN A 437 -21.24 12.27 8.63
CA GLN A 437 -21.96 11.20 7.92
C GLN A 437 -22.43 11.67 6.54
N VAL A 438 -22.38 10.77 5.56
CA VAL A 438 -22.84 11.06 4.20
C VAL A 438 -24.35 11.29 4.17
N LEU A 439 -24.78 12.39 3.55
CA LEU A 439 -26.20 12.72 3.41
C LEU A 439 -26.80 11.94 2.23
N LEU A 440 -27.34 10.75 2.49
CA LEU A 440 -27.89 9.86 1.45
C LEU A 440 -29.03 10.47 0.63
N GLY A 441 -29.86 11.31 1.23
CA GLY A 441 -30.90 12.05 0.49
C GLY A 441 -30.32 13.02 -0.54
N GLU A 442 -29.17 13.63 -0.25
CA GLU A 442 -28.47 14.50 -1.21
C GLU A 442 -27.71 13.68 -2.26
N TYR A 443 -27.14 12.54 -1.86
CA TYR A 443 -26.55 11.58 -2.80
C TYR A 443 -27.57 11.14 -3.85
N GLN A 444 -28.78 10.74 -3.42
CA GLN A 444 -29.85 10.31 -4.32
C GLN A 444 -30.19 11.36 -5.38
N LYS A 445 -30.23 12.64 -4.99
CA LYS A 445 -30.56 13.75 -5.89
C LYS A 445 -29.47 14.05 -6.92
N LEU A 446 -28.21 13.70 -6.61
CA LEU A 446 -27.08 13.89 -7.52
C LEU A 446 -27.06 12.82 -8.61
N LEU A 447 -27.52 11.60 -8.32
CA LEU A 447 -27.52 10.49 -9.27
C LEU A 447 -28.55 10.70 -10.39
N ASN A 448 -28.10 10.57 -11.64
CA ASN A 448 -28.95 10.72 -12.82
C ASN A 448 -28.35 9.98 -14.03
N SER A 449 -28.98 10.09 -15.21
CA SER A 449 -28.55 9.39 -16.44
C SER A 449 -27.19 9.83 -16.99
N HIS A 450 -26.68 10.98 -16.57
CA HIS A 450 -25.33 11.46 -16.91
C HIS A 450 -24.26 10.93 -15.95
N THR A 451 -24.65 10.37 -14.80
CA THR A 451 -23.70 9.79 -13.86
C THR A 451 -23.08 8.52 -14.45
N LYS A 452 -21.78 8.56 -14.76
CA LYS A 452 -21.04 7.41 -15.30
C LYS A 452 -20.25 6.66 -14.24
N LEU A 453 -19.76 7.39 -13.25
CA LEU A 453 -18.93 6.85 -12.19
C LEU A 453 -19.32 7.46 -10.85
N VAL A 454 -19.43 6.62 -9.83
CA VAL A 454 -19.38 7.03 -8.44
C VAL A 454 -18.09 6.50 -7.84
N SER A 455 -17.28 7.35 -7.22
CA SER A 455 -16.09 6.93 -6.50
C SER A 455 -16.12 7.46 -5.09
N PHE A 456 -16.08 6.58 -4.10
CA PHE A 456 -16.15 7.01 -2.70
C PHE A 456 -15.35 6.14 -1.76
N THR A 457 -14.97 6.69 -0.60
CA THR A 457 -14.28 5.94 0.44
C THR A 457 -15.24 5.08 1.25
N GLN A 458 -14.84 3.85 1.59
CA GLN A 458 -15.58 3.04 2.56
C GLN A 458 -15.40 3.58 3.98
N VAL A 459 -14.20 4.09 4.29
CA VAL A 459 -13.85 4.64 5.61
C VAL A 459 -12.99 5.87 5.45
N SER A 460 -13.47 7.02 5.95
CA SER A 460 -12.71 8.28 5.89
C SER A 460 -11.39 8.19 6.67
N ASN A 461 -10.27 8.57 6.05
CA ASN A 461 -8.99 8.60 6.75
C ASN A 461 -8.87 9.75 7.77
N ALA A 462 -9.64 10.83 7.59
CA ALA A 462 -9.61 12.00 8.45
C ALA A 462 -10.62 11.86 9.58
N LEU A 463 -11.83 11.41 9.26
CA LEU A 463 -12.95 11.36 10.21
C LEU A 463 -13.23 9.95 10.74
N GLY A 464 -12.68 8.90 10.13
CA GLY A 464 -13.02 7.49 10.39
C GLY A 464 -14.48 7.11 10.13
N THR A 465 -15.32 8.01 9.62
CA THR A 465 -16.70 7.71 9.21
C THR A 465 -16.71 6.49 8.30
N VAL A 466 -17.55 5.50 8.64
CA VAL A 466 -17.89 4.37 7.76
C VAL A 466 -19.05 4.81 6.89
N THR A 467 -18.88 4.75 5.57
CA THR A 467 -19.97 5.07 4.63
C THR A 467 -20.92 3.87 4.49
N PRO A 468 -22.22 4.10 4.23
CA PRO A 468 -23.19 3.05 3.94
C PRO A 468 -22.97 2.48 2.52
N ALA A 469 -21.82 1.82 2.32
CA ALA A 469 -21.29 1.50 0.99
C ALA A 469 -22.25 0.64 0.15
N ARG A 470 -22.88 -0.39 0.75
CA ARG A 470 -23.86 -1.24 0.06
C ARG A 470 -25.01 -0.42 -0.53
N GLU A 471 -25.64 0.40 0.29
CA GLU A 471 -26.77 1.25 -0.15
C GLU A 471 -26.31 2.24 -1.23
N MET A 472 -25.13 2.82 -1.07
CA MET A 472 -24.58 3.76 -2.05
C MET A 472 -24.29 3.11 -3.41
N ILE A 473 -23.74 1.89 -3.39
CA ILE A 473 -23.47 1.09 -4.60
C ILE A 473 -24.78 0.74 -5.30
N GLU A 474 -25.77 0.22 -4.57
CA GLU A 474 -27.07 -0.13 -5.14
C GLU A 474 -27.75 1.07 -5.81
N MET A 475 -27.69 2.25 -5.19
CA MET A 475 -28.26 3.48 -5.78
C MET A 475 -27.51 3.91 -7.05
N ALA A 476 -26.18 3.79 -7.09
CA ALA A 476 -25.38 4.11 -8.27
C ALA A 476 -25.72 3.18 -9.44
N HIS A 477 -25.80 1.88 -9.18
CA HIS A 477 -26.13 0.89 -10.20
C HIS A 477 -27.53 1.07 -10.78
N ARG A 478 -28.51 1.53 -9.99
CA ARG A 478 -29.87 1.83 -10.48
C ARG A 478 -29.90 2.91 -11.57
N VAL A 479 -28.92 3.80 -11.63
CA VAL A 479 -28.77 4.80 -12.71
C VAL A 479 -27.77 4.38 -13.78
N GLY A 480 -27.20 3.17 -13.69
CA GLY A 480 -26.23 2.62 -14.62
C GLY A 480 -24.80 3.11 -14.42
N ALA A 481 -24.51 3.79 -13.32
CA ALA A 481 -23.15 4.24 -12.99
C ALA A 481 -22.29 3.07 -12.50
N ARG A 482 -20.98 3.11 -12.77
CA ARG A 482 -20.01 2.19 -12.16
C ARG A 482 -19.50 2.73 -10.83
N VAL A 483 -19.00 1.86 -9.97
CA VAL A 483 -18.57 2.21 -8.61
C VAL A 483 -17.13 1.79 -8.31
N LEU A 484 -16.29 2.75 -7.96
CA LEU A 484 -14.99 2.50 -7.33
C LEU A 484 -15.08 2.76 -5.82
N LEU A 485 -14.73 1.76 -5.01
CA LEU A 485 -14.69 1.88 -3.56
C LEU A 485 -13.24 2.02 -3.06
N ASP A 486 -12.90 3.16 -2.47
CA ASP A 486 -11.61 3.36 -1.79
C ASP A 486 -11.65 2.71 -0.40
N GLY A 487 -11.04 1.52 -0.33
CA GLY A 487 -10.92 0.71 0.87
C GLY A 487 -9.59 0.87 1.62
N ALA A 488 -8.80 1.91 1.34
CA ALA A 488 -7.48 2.08 1.92
C ALA A 488 -7.46 2.07 3.46
N GLN A 489 -8.54 2.53 4.10
CA GLN A 489 -8.70 2.48 5.55
C GLN A 489 -9.56 1.31 6.00
N SER A 490 -10.58 0.91 5.24
CA SER A 490 -11.47 -0.17 5.69
C SER A 490 -10.76 -1.52 5.77
N VAL A 491 -9.80 -1.79 4.90
CA VAL A 491 -9.12 -3.10 4.77
C VAL A 491 -8.48 -3.62 6.07
N SER A 492 -8.10 -2.72 6.99
CA SER A 492 -7.51 -3.08 8.30
C SER A 492 -8.48 -3.13 9.45
N HIS A 493 -9.70 -2.62 9.27
CA HIS A 493 -10.66 -2.39 10.34
C HIS A 493 -11.96 -3.15 10.14
N LEU A 494 -12.31 -3.49 8.90
CA LEU A 494 -13.58 -4.07 8.50
C LEU A 494 -13.34 -5.30 7.62
N ARG A 495 -14.27 -6.26 7.69
CA ARG A 495 -14.32 -7.34 6.72
C ARG A 495 -14.61 -6.77 5.33
N VAL A 496 -13.80 -7.18 4.35
CA VAL A 496 -14.02 -6.82 2.95
C VAL A 496 -14.61 -8.04 2.24
N ASP A 497 -15.80 -7.86 1.68
CA ASP A 497 -16.46 -8.85 0.83
C ASP A 497 -16.93 -8.15 -0.45
N VAL A 498 -16.09 -8.17 -1.48
CA VAL A 498 -16.34 -7.43 -2.73
C VAL A 498 -17.52 -8.01 -3.51
N GLN A 499 -17.76 -9.31 -3.40
CA GLN A 499 -18.94 -9.94 -4.00
C GLN A 499 -20.22 -9.48 -3.31
N ALA A 500 -20.23 -9.43 -1.97
CA ALA A 500 -21.39 -8.97 -1.22
C ALA A 500 -21.62 -7.47 -1.35
N LEU A 501 -20.57 -6.66 -1.47
CA LEU A 501 -20.66 -5.21 -1.71
C LEU A 501 -21.11 -4.88 -3.14
N ASP A 502 -20.75 -5.74 -4.10
CA ASP A 502 -21.02 -5.58 -5.53
C ASP A 502 -20.34 -4.36 -6.18
N CYS A 503 -19.29 -3.80 -5.58
CA CYS A 503 -18.53 -2.71 -6.21
C CYS A 503 -17.85 -3.15 -7.51
N ASP A 504 -17.75 -2.26 -8.50
CA ASP A 504 -17.11 -2.55 -9.78
C ASP A 504 -15.57 -2.60 -9.64
N TRP A 505 -15.02 -1.76 -8.77
CA TRP A 505 -13.62 -1.79 -8.34
C TRP A 505 -13.49 -1.57 -6.83
N PHE A 506 -12.47 -2.19 -6.23
CA PHE A 506 -12.08 -1.95 -4.84
C PHE A 506 -10.58 -1.77 -4.76
N VAL A 507 -10.10 -0.79 -4.00
CA VAL A 507 -8.67 -0.45 -3.95
C VAL A 507 -8.15 -0.33 -2.53
N PHE A 508 -6.94 -0.82 -2.27
CA PHE A 508 -6.26 -0.61 -0.99
C PHE A 508 -4.72 -0.60 -1.12
N SER A 509 -4.04 -0.09 -0.09
CA SER A 509 -2.58 -0.07 0.03
C SER A 509 -2.08 -1.06 1.07
N GLY A 510 -1.05 -1.85 0.75
CA GLY A 510 -0.47 -2.85 1.64
C GLY A 510 0.06 -2.27 2.96
N HIS A 511 0.67 -1.09 2.91
CA HIS A 511 1.24 -0.44 4.10
C HIS A 511 0.21 0.00 5.15
N LYS A 512 -1.09 -0.04 4.82
CA LYS A 512 -2.19 0.20 5.76
C LYS A 512 -2.80 -1.09 6.33
N ILE A 513 -2.43 -2.25 5.78
CA ILE A 513 -2.83 -3.57 6.27
C ILE A 513 -1.62 -4.38 6.75
N PHE A 514 -0.71 -3.71 7.48
CA PHE A 514 0.47 -4.31 8.12
C PHE A 514 1.49 -4.93 7.16
N GLY A 515 1.28 -4.75 5.86
CA GLY A 515 2.17 -5.17 4.79
C GLY A 515 3.19 -4.10 4.40
N PRO A 516 4.02 -4.39 3.38
CA PRO A 516 5.10 -3.51 2.93
C PRO A 516 4.60 -2.20 2.31
N THR A 517 5.52 -1.24 2.18
CA THR A 517 5.32 -0.05 1.33
C THR A 517 5.45 -0.39 -0.14
N GLY A 518 4.94 0.45 -1.04
CA GLY A 518 5.17 0.28 -2.49
C GLY A 518 4.41 -0.89 -3.12
N ILE A 519 3.44 -1.47 -2.40
CA ILE A 519 2.51 -2.48 -2.90
C ILE A 519 1.08 -2.15 -2.47
N GLY A 520 0.14 -2.40 -3.35
CA GLY A 520 -1.29 -2.26 -3.16
C GLY A 520 -2.04 -3.06 -4.21
N VAL A 521 -3.37 -2.97 -4.15
CA VAL A 521 -4.26 -3.84 -4.89
C VAL A 521 -5.37 -3.01 -5.52
N LEU A 522 -5.67 -3.35 -6.77
CA LEU A 522 -6.93 -3.10 -7.44
C LEU A 522 -7.65 -4.45 -7.61
N TYR A 523 -8.79 -4.59 -6.95
CA TYR A 523 -9.80 -5.53 -7.41
C TYR A 523 -10.65 -4.86 -8.49
N GLY A 524 -10.96 -5.59 -9.56
CA GLY A 524 -11.97 -5.18 -10.53
C GLY A 524 -12.72 -6.39 -11.06
N LYS A 525 -14.03 -6.25 -11.29
CA LYS A 525 -14.84 -7.32 -11.89
C LYS A 525 -14.22 -7.79 -13.20
N ALA A 526 -14.17 -9.10 -13.41
CA ALA A 526 -13.47 -9.71 -14.55
C ALA A 526 -13.88 -9.11 -15.90
N GLU A 527 -15.18 -8.88 -16.13
CA GLU A 527 -15.69 -8.31 -17.38
C GLU A 527 -15.23 -6.86 -17.61
N LEU A 528 -15.00 -6.09 -16.54
CA LEU A 528 -14.50 -4.72 -16.65
C LEU A 528 -13.01 -4.71 -16.93
N LEU A 529 -12.23 -5.52 -16.21
CA LEU A 529 -10.80 -5.64 -16.46
C LEU A 529 -10.50 -6.13 -17.88
N GLU A 530 -11.32 -7.04 -18.41
CA GLU A 530 -11.16 -7.55 -19.77
C GLU A 530 -11.51 -6.51 -20.84
N ALA A 531 -12.50 -5.65 -20.59
CA ALA A 531 -12.89 -4.57 -21.51
C ALA A 531 -11.93 -3.35 -21.47
N MET A 532 -11.19 -3.20 -20.38
CA MET A 532 -10.30 -2.07 -20.13
C MET A 532 -9.04 -2.10 -21.02
N PRO A 533 -8.70 -0.99 -21.70
CA PRO A 533 -7.44 -0.89 -22.45
C PRO A 533 -6.23 -0.85 -21.51
N PRO A 534 -5.04 -1.26 -21.95
CA PRO A 534 -3.84 -1.15 -21.12
C PRO A 534 -3.54 0.31 -20.76
N TRP A 535 -2.96 0.54 -19.58
CA TRP A 535 -2.54 1.87 -19.12
C TRP A 535 -1.05 2.09 -19.32
N GLN A 536 -0.22 1.34 -18.60
CA GLN A 536 1.23 1.36 -18.75
C GLN A 536 1.63 0.30 -19.78
N GLY A 537 2.58 0.63 -20.67
CA GLY A 537 3.09 -0.27 -21.70
C GLY A 537 4.53 -0.69 -21.42
N GLY A 538 4.85 -1.95 -21.65
CA GLY A 538 6.20 -2.49 -21.43
C GLY A 538 6.23 -4.01 -21.51
N GLY A 539 7.28 -4.63 -20.94
CA GLY A 539 7.32 -6.08 -20.77
C GLY A 539 6.24 -6.58 -19.79
N ASN A 540 6.16 -7.90 -19.62
CA ASN A 540 5.20 -8.65 -18.78
C ASN A 540 3.73 -8.59 -19.25
N MET A 541 3.25 -7.44 -19.69
CA MET A 541 1.84 -7.21 -20.07
C MET A 541 1.49 -7.56 -21.53
N ILE A 542 2.47 -8.03 -22.30
CA ILE A 542 2.33 -8.35 -23.73
C ILE A 542 2.39 -9.87 -23.92
N ASP A 543 1.55 -10.39 -24.82
CA ASP A 543 1.58 -11.78 -25.31
C ASP A 543 2.44 -11.91 -26.58
N ASP A 544 2.25 -11.02 -27.56
CA ASP A 544 3.06 -10.96 -28.78
C ASP A 544 3.37 -9.51 -29.21
N VAL A 545 4.59 -9.28 -29.71
CA VAL A 545 5.08 -7.99 -30.19
C VAL A 545 5.65 -8.13 -31.60
N THR A 546 5.01 -7.48 -32.57
CA THR A 546 5.63 -7.13 -33.85
C THR A 546 5.64 -5.60 -34.03
N PHE A 547 6.35 -5.10 -35.04
CA PHE A 547 6.35 -3.66 -35.33
C PHE A 547 4.98 -3.15 -35.82
N GLU A 548 4.16 -4.03 -36.37
CA GLU A 548 2.85 -3.74 -36.94
C GLU A 548 1.70 -3.97 -35.96
N LYS A 549 1.87 -4.90 -35.01
CA LYS A 549 0.81 -5.33 -34.11
C LYS A 549 1.35 -5.70 -32.74
N ILE A 550 0.61 -5.29 -31.71
CA ILE A 550 0.82 -5.69 -30.33
C ILE A 550 -0.40 -6.48 -29.85
N VAL A 551 -0.18 -7.64 -29.25
CA VAL A 551 -1.22 -8.47 -28.62
C VAL A 551 -0.96 -8.46 -27.12
N TYR A 552 -1.92 -7.97 -26.33
CA TYR A 552 -1.79 -7.86 -24.88
C TYR A 552 -2.19 -9.15 -24.16
N GLN A 553 -1.59 -9.38 -22.99
CA GLN A 553 -2.04 -10.43 -22.06
C GLN A 553 -3.49 -10.16 -21.59
N PRO A 554 -4.21 -11.18 -21.11
CA PRO A 554 -5.45 -10.98 -20.36
C PRO A 554 -5.17 -10.29 -19.01
N ALA A 555 -6.23 -9.85 -18.34
CA ALA A 555 -6.13 -9.42 -16.95
C ALA A 555 -5.71 -10.61 -16.06
N PRO A 556 -4.91 -10.39 -15.00
CA PRO A 556 -4.44 -9.10 -14.49
C PRO A 556 -3.13 -8.61 -15.13
N ALA A 557 -2.37 -9.49 -15.80
CA ALA A 557 -1.04 -9.21 -16.35
C ALA A 557 -1.02 -8.02 -17.32
N ARG A 558 -2.13 -7.76 -18.05
CA ARG A 558 -2.32 -6.57 -18.90
C ARG A 558 -1.99 -5.24 -18.20
N PHE A 559 -2.17 -5.19 -16.89
CA PHE A 559 -2.04 -3.98 -16.09
C PHE A 559 -0.77 -3.94 -15.23
N GLU A 560 0.04 -5.00 -15.28
CA GLU A 560 1.25 -5.16 -14.47
C GLU A 560 2.50 -5.06 -15.37
N ALA A 561 2.67 -3.89 -15.98
CA ALA A 561 3.74 -3.63 -16.93
C ALA A 561 5.12 -3.60 -16.26
N GLY A 562 6.10 -4.26 -16.88
CA GLY A 562 7.46 -4.36 -16.37
C GLY A 562 7.63 -5.40 -15.26
N THR A 563 8.80 -5.41 -14.62
CA THR A 563 9.03 -6.24 -13.43
C THR A 563 8.26 -5.64 -12.26
N GLY A 564 7.31 -6.39 -11.71
CA GLY A 564 6.51 -5.96 -10.57
C GLY A 564 7.29 -5.94 -9.25
N ASN A 565 6.64 -5.45 -8.19
CA ASN A 565 7.19 -5.46 -6.84
C ASN A 565 6.99 -6.83 -6.16
N ILE A 566 7.77 -7.83 -6.60
CA ILE A 566 7.54 -9.26 -6.30
C ILE A 566 7.64 -9.54 -4.78
N ALA A 567 8.76 -9.18 -4.16
CA ALA A 567 9.00 -9.46 -2.74
C ALA A 567 7.95 -8.81 -1.82
N ASP A 568 7.50 -7.59 -2.17
CA ASP A 568 6.52 -6.88 -1.36
C ASP A 568 5.09 -7.40 -1.58
N ALA A 569 4.75 -7.91 -2.78
CA ALA A 569 3.51 -8.66 -2.98
C ALA A 569 3.48 -9.92 -2.11
N VAL A 570 4.60 -10.65 -2.07
CA VAL A 570 4.78 -11.81 -1.19
C VAL A 570 4.65 -11.41 0.29
N GLY A 571 5.26 -10.30 0.70
CA GLY A 571 5.12 -9.74 2.05
C GLY A 571 3.69 -9.28 2.37
N LEU A 572 2.95 -8.75 1.41
CA LEU A 572 1.54 -8.42 1.54
C LEU A 572 0.71 -9.68 1.78
N GLY A 573 0.98 -10.77 1.06
CA GLY A 573 0.36 -12.08 1.31
C GLY A 573 0.52 -12.52 2.76
N ALA A 574 1.74 -12.44 3.33
CA ALA A 574 1.98 -12.77 4.73
C ALA A 574 1.24 -11.84 5.71
N ALA A 575 1.09 -10.56 5.37
CA ALA A 575 0.34 -9.61 6.20
C ALA A 575 -1.17 -9.96 6.25
N LEU A 576 -1.75 -10.31 5.11
CA LEU A 576 -3.14 -10.74 5.02
C LEU A 576 -3.36 -12.09 5.72
N GLU A 577 -2.44 -13.05 5.57
CA GLU A 577 -2.47 -14.31 6.33
C GLU A 577 -2.43 -14.06 7.84
N TYR A 578 -1.61 -13.10 8.30
CA TYR A 578 -1.54 -12.71 9.72
C TYR A 578 -2.88 -12.15 10.22
N VAL A 579 -3.51 -11.25 9.46
CA VAL A 579 -4.83 -10.68 9.81
C VAL A 579 -5.92 -11.77 9.80
N LEU A 580 -5.92 -12.65 8.80
CA LEU A 580 -6.87 -13.78 8.72
C LEU A 580 -6.72 -14.73 9.91
N LYS A 581 -5.50 -14.97 10.38
CA LYS A 581 -5.22 -15.83 11.54
C LYS A 581 -5.80 -15.25 12.84
N ILE A 582 -5.73 -13.93 13.04
CA ILE A 582 -6.35 -13.26 14.19
C ILE A 582 -7.88 -13.21 14.02
N GLY A 583 -8.33 -13.01 12.78
CA GLY A 583 -9.73 -12.82 12.43
C GLY A 583 -10.10 -11.34 12.45
N ILE A 584 -10.53 -10.81 11.30
CA ILE A 584 -10.85 -9.39 11.14
C ILE A 584 -12.02 -8.95 12.04
N ASP A 585 -12.97 -9.84 12.34
CA ASP A 585 -14.08 -9.55 13.24
C ASP A 585 -13.62 -9.40 14.70
N ASN A 586 -12.60 -10.17 15.11
CA ASN A 586 -11.99 -10.03 16.44
C ASN A 586 -11.24 -8.70 16.56
N ILE A 587 -10.50 -8.33 15.50
CA ILE A 587 -9.82 -7.04 15.37
C ILE A 587 -10.83 -5.90 15.45
N ALA A 588 -11.88 -5.94 14.64
CA ALA A 588 -12.90 -4.90 14.56
C ALA A 588 -13.59 -4.67 15.92
N ARG A 589 -13.94 -5.75 16.63
CA ARG A 589 -14.53 -5.67 17.97
C ARG A 589 -13.59 -5.01 18.97
N TYR A 590 -12.34 -5.49 19.07
CA TYR A 590 -11.35 -4.94 20.01
C TYR A 590 -11.06 -3.47 19.73
N GLU A 591 -10.86 -3.12 18.46
CA GLU A 591 -10.64 -1.75 18.05
C GLU A 591 -11.83 -0.84 18.32
N HIS A 592 -13.06 -1.35 18.13
CA HIS A 592 -14.26 -0.59 18.45
C HIS A 592 -14.39 -0.32 19.96
N GLU A 593 -14.13 -1.31 20.81
CA GLU A 593 -14.08 -1.12 22.27
C GLU A 593 -13.05 -0.03 22.65
N LEU A 594 -11.85 -0.10 22.07
CA LEU A 594 -10.79 0.87 22.31
C LEU A 594 -11.16 2.27 21.79
N LEU A 595 -11.81 2.35 20.63
CA LEU A 595 -12.31 3.61 20.04
C LEU A 595 -13.33 4.28 20.97
N VAL A 596 -14.33 3.53 21.44
CA VAL A 596 -15.36 4.05 22.35
C VAL A 596 -14.72 4.59 23.62
N TYR A 597 -13.82 3.81 24.23
CA TYR A 597 -13.06 4.24 25.41
C TYR A 597 -12.30 5.56 25.16
N ALA A 598 -11.57 5.64 24.05
CA ALA A 598 -10.79 6.81 23.69
C ALA A 598 -11.65 8.04 23.38
N MET A 599 -12.77 7.87 22.69
CA MET A 599 -13.71 8.96 22.40
C MET A 599 -14.28 9.56 23.68
N ASP A 600 -14.73 8.72 24.61
CA ASP A 600 -15.29 9.18 25.89
C ASP A 600 -14.24 9.86 26.77
N ALA A 601 -13.03 9.29 26.83
CA ALA A 601 -11.93 9.88 27.58
C ALA A 601 -11.49 11.23 27.00
N LEU A 602 -11.40 11.39 25.67
CA LEU A 602 -11.05 12.67 25.03
C LEU A 602 -12.16 13.72 25.17
N ARG A 603 -13.44 13.34 25.07
CA ARG A 603 -14.58 14.25 25.26
C ARG A 603 -14.61 14.90 26.65
N SER A 604 -14.04 14.25 27.65
CA SER A 604 -13.95 14.79 29.01
C SER A 604 -12.97 15.97 29.15
N ILE A 605 -12.16 16.27 28.13
CA ILE A 605 -11.18 17.34 28.16
C ILE A 605 -11.84 18.67 27.74
N SER A 606 -11.88 19.63 28.66
CA SER A 606 -12.42 20.97 28.38
C SER A 606 -11.66 21.66 27.24
N GLY A 607 -12.38 22.28 26.32
CA GLY A 607 -11.83 22.94 25.13
C GLY A 607 -11.43 21.98 23.99
N LEU A 608 -11.51 20.66 24.18
CA LEU A 608 -11.27 19.69 23.11
C LEU A 608 -12.55 19.48 22.28
N ARG A 609 -12.40 19.52 20.96
CA ARG A 609 -13.46 19.19 20.02
C ARG A 609 -13.02 18.05 19.11
N LEU A 610 -13.73 16.92 19.19
CA LEU A 610 -13.60 15.83 18.23
C LEU A 610 -14.20 16.24 16.87
N ILE A 611 -13.56 15.82 15.78
CA ILE A 611 -13.95 16.07 14.40
C ILE A 611 -14.25 14.73 13.73
N GLY A 612 -15.50 14.54 13.30
CA GLY A 612 -15.99 13.24 12.85
C GLY A 612 -16.51 12.42 14.03
N THR A 613 -17.79 12.60 14.35
CA THR A 613 -18.51 11.94 15.45
C THR A 613 -19.63 11.02 14.98
N ALA A 614 -19.66 10.79 13.67
CA ALA A 614 -20.33 9.68 12.99
C ALA A 614 -20.58 8.44 13.88
N ALA A 615 -21.83 7.98 13.93
CA ALA A 615 -22.21 6.80 14.73
C ALA A 615 -21.47 5.52 14.30
N ALA A 616 -21.44 5.23 13.00
CA ALA A 616 -20.62 4.17 12.42
C ALA A 616 -19.24 4.73 12.05
N LYS A 617 -18.22 4.31 12.79
CA LYS A 617 -16.89 4.91 12.71
C LYS A 617 -15.80 3.92 13.13
N THR A 618 -14.64 4.03 12.48
CA THR A 618 -13.41 3.28 12.81
C THR A 618 -12.45 4.13 13.67
N SER A 619 -11.37 3.48 14.09
CA SER A 619 -10.28 3.84 15.01
C SER A 619 -9.49 5.14 14.75
N VAL A 620 -10.11 6.18 14.17
CA VAL A 620 -9.52 7.52 13.94
C VAL A 620 -10.08 8.53 14.94
N LEU A 621 -9.29 9.43 15.49
CA LEU A 621 -9.74 10.34 16.57
C LEU A 621 -9.33 11.79 16.28
N SER A 622 -9.65 12.32 15.10
CA SER A 622 -9.31 13.70 14.77
C SER A 622 -9.87 14.68 15.79
N PHE A 623 -9.05 15.61 16.28
CA PHE A 623 -9.47 16.63 17.22
C PHE A 623 -8.73 17.96 17.04
N VAL A 624 -9.30 18.99 17.63
CA VAL A 624 -8.66 20.29 17.89
C VAL A 624 -8.81 20.64 19.38
N LEU A 625 -7.92 21.49 19.90
CA LEU A 625 -7.96 21.95 21.29
C LEU A 625 -7.93 23.48 21.29
N GLU A 626 -8.93 24.09 21.93
CA GLU A 626 -9.07 25.55 22.03
C GLU A 626 -7.82 26.19 22.63
N GLY A 627 -7.36 27.29 22.03
CA GLY A 627 -6.19 28.03 22.52
C GLY A 627 -4.83 27.41 22.17
N HIS A 628 -4.78 26.25 21.51
CA HIS A 628 -3.53 25.57 21.17
C HIS A 628 -3.42 25.29 19.67
N SER A 629 -2.22 25.49 19.11
CA SER A 629 -1.96 25.11 17.72
C SER A 629 -1.81 23.58 17.60
N ASN A 630 -2.28 23.01 16.50
CA ASN A 630 -2.13 21.57 16.24
C ASN A 630 -0.66 21.13 16.20
N GLN A 631 0.24 22.01 15.74
CA GLN A 631 1.67 21.74 15.69
C GLN A 631 2.27 21.61 17.10
N ASP A 632 1.91 22.52 18.01
CA ASP A 632 2.39 22.48 19.39
C ASP A 632 1.89 21.24 20.13
N ILE A 633 0.63 20.87 19.91
CA ILE A 633 0.05 19.63 20.45
C ILE A 633 0.85 18.43 19.94
N GLY A 634 1.09 18.33 18.63
CA GLY A 634 1.88 17.25 18.05
C GLY A 634 3.30 17.17 18.61
N ALA A 635 3.98 18.31 18.75
CA ALA A 635 5.31 18.38 19.32
C ALA A 635 5.35 17.93 20.79
N ALA A 636 4.36 18.34 21.58
CA ALA A 636 4.21 17.92 22.98
C ALA A 636 3.93 16.41 23.11
N LEU A 637 3.03 15.87 22.29
CA LEU A 637 2.76 14.43 22.23
C LEU A 637 4.01 13.64 21.84
N ASN A 638 4.77 14.11 20.86
CA ASN A 638 6.02 13.48 20.45
C ASN A 638 7.06 13.43 21.59
N ARG A 639 7.19 14.51 22.39
CA ARG A 639 8.05 14.51 23.58
C ARG A 639 7.64 13.46 24.62
N ALA A 640 6.35 13.14 24.69
CA ALA A 640 5.81 12.08 25.55
C ALA A 640 5.91 10.67 24.93
N GLY A 641 6.55 10.50 23.77
CA GLY A 641 6.66 9.22 23.06
C GLY A 641 5.44 8.85 22.22
N ILE A 642 4.46 9.76 22.08
CA ILE A 642 3.19 9.52 21.37
C ILE A 642 3.27 10.06 19.95
N ALA A 643 3.32 9.14 18.97
CA ALA A 643 3.32 9.47 17.56
C ALA A 643 1.88 9.66 17.05
N VAL A 644 1.55 10.88 16.66
CA VAL A 644 0.29 11.24 15.99
C VAL A 644 0.59 12.03 14.72
N ARG A 645 -0.39 12.17 13.83
CA ARG A 645 -0.28 13.09 12.69
C ARG A 645 -0.94 14.42 12.97
N THR A 646 -0.31 15.50 12.53
CA THR A 646 -0.90 16.84 12.53
C THR A 646 -0.91 17.38 11.10
N GLY A 647 -1.95 18.12 10.73
CA GLY A 647 -2.05 18.72 9.40
C GLY A 647 -3.36 18.38 8.68
N HIS A 648 -3.27 18.33 7.36
CA HIS A 648 -4.44 18.21 6.47
C HIS A 648 -4.89 16.77 6.18
N HIS A 649 -4.08 15.77 6.54
CA HIS A 649 -4.33 14.34 6.29
C HIS A 649 -4.63 13.98 4.84
N CYS A 650 -4.19 14.81 3.88
CA CYS A 650 -4.55 14.68 2.46
C CYS A 650 -6.09 14.66 2.24
N ALA A 651 -6.83 15.41 3.06
CA ALA A 651 -8.28 15.47 3.08
C ALA A 651 -8.75 16.92 3.36
N GLN A 652 -8.10 17.90 2.71
CA GLN A 652 -8.38 19.32 2.93
C GLN A 652 -9.86 19.72 2.74
N PRO A 653 -10.59 19.23 1.72
CA PRO A 653 -11.99 19.60 1.52
C PRO A 653 -12.88 19.27 2.73
N ILE A 654 -12.74 18.07 3.31
CA ILE A 654 -13.52 17.71 4.50
C ILE A 654 -13.12 18.54 5.70
N LEU A 655 -11.84 18.82 5.93
CA LEU A 655 -11.45 19.67 7.07
C LEU A 655 -12.04 21.08 6.94
N ARG A 656 -12.04 21.65 5.72
CA ARG A 656 -12.63 22.95 5.43
C ARG A 656 -14.14 22.96 5.64
N ARG A 657 -14.85 21.83 5.41
CA ARG A 657 -16.28 21.67 5.79
C ARG A 657 -16.56 21.97 7.25
N PHE A 658 -15.61 21.59 8.09
CA PHE A 658 -15.65 21.73 9.54
C PHE A 658 -15.04 23.05 10.01
N GLY A 659 -14.73 23.97 9.09
CA GLY A 659 -14.11 25.26 9.38
C GLY A 659 -12.65 25.14 9.80
N LEU A 660 -11.96 24.06 9.42
CA LEU A 660 -10.59 23.77 9.84
C LEU A 660 -9.66 23.62 8.65
N GLU A 661 -8.43 24.11 8.81
CA GLU A 661 -7.35 23.73 7.89
C GLU A 661 -6.66 22.45 8.36
N SER A 662 -6.44 22.26 9.67
CA SER A 662 -5.75 21.08 10.18
C SER A 662 -6.39 20.52 11.45
N THR A 663 -6.06 19.26 11.77
CA THR A 663 -6.39 18.61 13.05
C THR A 663 -5.17 17.84 13.58
N VAL A 664 -5.21 17.46 14.85
CA VAL A 664 -4.39 16.37 15.40
C VAL A 664 -5.16 15.07 15.20
N ARG A 665 -4.52 14.02 14.70
CA ARG A 665 -5.16 12.74 14.40
C ARG A 665 -4.37 11.57 15.00
N PRO A 666 -4.70 11.18 16.25
CA PRO A 666 -4.48 9.83 16.72
C PRO A 666 -5.35 8.87 15.89
N SER A 667 -4.78 7.74 15.51
CA SER A 667 -5.43 6.65 14.82
C SER A 667 -4.90 5.35 15.39
N LEU A 668 -5.80 4.50 15.87
CA LEU A 668 -5.49 3.27 16.61
C LEU A 668 -5.50 2.07 15.66
N ALA A 669 -4.87 0.99 16.10
CA ALA A 669 -4.92 -0.34 15.51
C ALA A 669 -5.04 -1.38 16.63
N PHE A 670 -5.32 -2.62 16.30
CA PHE A 670 -5.54 -3.70 17.27
C PHE A 670 -4.37 -4.01 18.20
N TYR A 671 -3.15 -3.53 17.92
CA TYR A 671 -2.02 -3.65 18.85
C TYR A 671 -1.96 -2.51 19.86
N ASN A 672 -2.78 -1.47 19.76
CA ASN A 672 -2.82 -0.38 20.74
C ASN A 672 -3.59 -0.77 21.99
N THR A 673 -3.35 -0.08 23.12
CA THR A 673 -3.95 -0.45 24.42
C THR A 673 -4.67 0.71 25.11
N HIS A 674 -5.47 0.38 26.13
CA HIS A 674 -6.16 1.35 26.98
C HIS A 674 -5.15 2.25 27.73
N GLU A 675 -4.03 1.70 28.19
CA GLU A 675 -2.98 2.46 28.87
C GLU A 675 -2.30 3.48 27.96
N GLU A 676 -2.14 3.15 26.67
CA GLU A 676 -1.64 4.10 25.68
C GLU A 676 -2.63 5.25 25.45
N VAL A 677 -3.94 4.96 25.44
CA VAL A 677 -5.01 5.97 25.38
C VAL A 677 -5.01 6.85 26.63
N ASP A 678 -4.84 6.26 27.81
CA ASP A 678 -4.73 7.01 29.07
C ASP A 678 -3.54 7.97 29.07
N LEU A 679 -2.40 7.53 28.51
CA LEU A 679 -1.23 8.37 28.36
C LEU A 679 -1.51 9.55 27.41
N LEU A 680 -2.21 9.32 26.28
CA LEU A 680 -2.67 10.39 25.39
C LEU A 680 -3.56 11.39 26.13
N VAL A 681 -4.61 10.93 26.80
CA VAL A 681 -5.57 11.77 27.52
C VAL A 681 -4.86 12.59 28.60
N LYS A 682 -3.98 11.96 29.38
CA LYS A 682 -3.17 12.62 30.41
C LYS A 682 -2.27 13.71 29.81
N THR A 683 -1.65 13.42 28.67
CA THR A 683 -0.74 14.34 27.97
C THR A 683 -1.50 15.54 27.39
N VAL A 684 -2.66 15.30 26.78
CA VAL A 684 -3.53 16.38 26.26
C VAL A 684 -4.09 17.25 27.40
N ARG A 685 -4.48 16.66 28.54
CA ARG A 685 -4.90 17.45 29.73
C ARG A 685 -3.77 18.33 30.28
N ARG A 686 -2.52 17.88 30.24
CA ARG A 686 -1.37 18.71 30.66
C ARG A 686 -1.21 19.92 29.75
N ILE A 687 -1.27 19.71 28.44
CA ILE A 687 -1.25 20.77 27.42
C ILE A 687 -2.37 21.78 27.69
N GLN A 688 -3.60 21.29 27.84
CA GLN A 688 -4.80 22.10 28.14
C GLN A 688 -4.63 22.94 29.41
N SER A 689 -3.95 22.42 30.44
CA SER A 689 -3.72 23.13 31.69
C SER A 689 -2.54 24.11 31.68
N GLY A 690 -1.83 24.24 30.56
CA GLY A 690 -0.63 25.08 30.44
C GLY A 690 0.54 24.62 31.32
N LYS A 691 0.59 23.34 31.70
CA LYS A 691 1.69 22.77 32.49
C LYS A 691 2.77 22.24 31.56
N ASP A 692 4.00 22.74 31.72
CA ASP A 692 5.17 22.27 30.95
C ASP A 692 5.51 20.80 31.26
N PHE A 693 6.21 20.17 30.30
CA PHE A 693 6.66 18.77 30.35
C PHE A 693 7.95 18.59 31.14
#